data_AF-X0L8M5-F1
#
_entry.id   AF-X0L8M5-F1
#
_cell.length_a   1.000
_cell.length_b   1.000
_cell.length_c   1.000
_cell.angle_alpha   90.00
_cell.angle_beta   90.00
_cell.angle_gamma   90.00
#
_symmetry.space_group_name_H-M   'P 1'
#
loop_
_entity.id
_entity.type
_entity.pdbx_description
1 polymer ?
#
loop_
_entity_poly.entity_id
_entity_poly.type
_entity_poly.pdbx_seq_one_letter_code
_entity_poly.pdbx_strand_id
1 'polypeptide(L)'
;METSIKYQENLCPICQGILLVRTSDASKRWVKATGQTLQIFREAVENKCIICSVVWYLSRQYRHLWSESPELWEPMNFKAHIDSGEENIIMLHILYNNPLKNETTEAKFRLISTNDVEYHQNLNFPALEATVSQTSQLTTGLQWLTNCRSSHLRCRELRTLAESWLPTRLLDIGNEACTSWRLCITSEDAILPPSAPYMTLSYRWGPDLHMRLLSSNIASFRQGQPIVNLPVLFRDIIKVSHHFSIRYLWIDSLCIIQDSKEDWEKESLTMQYVYSNSACNLAASASKSPDSRLTYKRNLDFIRPGKVQSSLFSDRPRTFYIYDKTYWNRQIFDGPLHNRGWVFQERFLSPRVLYFGKHQLLWECRTYHRCEVFPEGIPSHWSDKAMDSLMEHRSGMNPAQANRMTLGTFNLWSDLVQQYSRCDLTRPSDKLHAIAGVAKLFEEFTGDEYVAGLWKSYFAAMLDWRVFDPKSRNPAGYRAPSWSWASVDSPVWTFGLSAGAEFLVDLAKLVIKTRTPDKMSAILGASAMLKARVIPVVCQLIRMPFATFQAPAGNFKVQIHPDTIDTKFTEGDKISYMPLKLDYQYGESGERIPYVVCLMLEENVQSLELQSQYRRLGCFVLGQENGNEISSLCFGSETREVEII
;
A
#
# COMPACT_ATOMS: atom_id res chain seq x y z
N MET A 1 20.29 -34.43 0.90
CA MET A 1 20.03 -34.41 -0.55
C MET A 1 18.77 -33.58 -0.89
N GLU A 2 18.58 -32.40 -0.28
CA GLU A 2 17.53 -31.44 -0.68
C GLU A 2 18.07 -30.29 -1.55
N THR A 3 19.38 -30.29 -1.82
CA THR A 3 20.16 -29.19 -2.40
C THR A 3 20.02 -29.03 -3.92
N SER A 4 19.17 -29.83 -4.59
CA SER A 4 18.93 -29.73 -6.05
C SER A 4 17.50 -29.34 -6.45
N ILE A 5 16.56 -29.25 -5.51
CA ILE A 5 15.15 -29.00 -5.82
C ILE A 5 14.92 -27.50 -6.04
N LYS A 6 14.51 -27.14 -7.26
CA LYS A 6 14.25 -25.75 -7.68
C LYS A 6 12.77 -25.34 -7.59
N TYR A 7 11.87 -26.30 -7.70
CA TYR A 7 10.42 -26.09 -7.79
C TYR A 7 9.66 -27.20 -7.06
N GLN A 8 8.39 -26.96 -6.76
CA GLN A 8 7.47 -27.96 -6.19
C GLN A 8 6.72 -28.69 -7.29
N GLU A 9 6.40 -29.96 -7.08
CA GLU A 9 5.61 -30.76 -8.05
C GLU A 9 4.32 -31.33 -7.42
N ASN A 10 4.09 -31.08 -6.13
CA ASN A 10 2.97 -31.65 -5.40
C ASN A 10 1.64 -30.99 -5.81
N LEU A 11 0.73 -31.81 -6.35
CA LEU A 11 -0.65 -31.45 -6.64
C LEU A 11 -1.57 -32.54 -6.10
N CYS A 12 -2.66 -32.15 -5.43
CA CYS A 12 -3.70 -33.11 -5.08
C CYS A 12 -4.54 -33.46 -6.33
N PRO A 13 -5.26 -34.59 -6.32
CA PRO A 13 -6.06 -35.03 -7.47
C PRO A 13 -7.08 -33.98 -7.95
N ILE A 14 -7.65 -33.19 -7.03
CA ILE A 14 -8.62 -32.14 -7.36
C ILE A 14 -7.95 -31.00 -8.12
N CYS A 15 -6.82 -30.51 -7.63
CA CYS A 15 -6.07 -29.45 -8.30
C CYS A 15 -5.44 -29.91 -9.61
N GLN A 16 -5.06 -31.19 -9.72
CA GLN A 16 -4.68 -31.79 -11.00
C GLN A 16 -5.86 -31.80 -11.98
N GLY A 17 -7.07 -32.17 -11.52
CA GLY A 17 -8.30 -32.08 -12.30
C GLY A 17 -8.56 -30.68 -12.82
N ILE A 18 -8.43 -29.65 -11.98
CA ILE A 18 -8.57 -28.22 -12.37
C ILE A 18 -7.66 -27.87 -13.56
N LEU A 19 -6.40 -28.29 -13.51
CA LEU A 19 -5.41 -27.99 -14.56
C LEU A 19 -5.57 -28.81 -15.84
N LEU A 20 -6.32 -29.92 -15.79
CA LEU A 20 -6.54 -30.82 -16.92
C LEU A 20 -7.93 -30.66 -17.56
N VAL A 21 -8.76 -29.72 -17.09
CA VAL A 21 -10.08 -29.43 -17.69
C VAL A 21 -9.93 -28.80 -19.07
N ARG A 22 -10.77 -29.22 -20.03
CA ARG A 22 -10.83 -28.64 -21.38
C ARG A 22 -11.44 -27.23 -21.37
N THR A 23 -10.89 -26.37 -22.22
CA THR A 23 -11.03 -24.90 -22.26
C THR A 23 -12.43 -24.34 -22.42
N SER A 24 -13.35 -25.05 -23.09
CA SER A 24 -14.65 -24.49 -23.46
C SER A 24 -15.52 -24.12 -22.27
N ASP A 25 -15.35 -24.80 -21.13
CA ASP A 25 -16.12 -24.54 -19.91
C ASP A 25 -15.44 -23.50 -19.01
N ALA A 26 -14.15 -23.67 -18.69
CA ALA A 26 -13.45 -22.84 -17.70
C ALA A 26 -13.03 -21.46 -18.21
N SER A 27 -13.06 -21.20 -19.53
CA SER A 27 -12.85 -19.85 -20.09
C SER A 27 -14.11 -18.98 -20.05
N LYS A 28 -15.29 -19.60 -20.10
CA LYS A 28 -16.57 -18.91 -20.23
C LYS A 28 -17.28 -18.71 -18.90
N ARG A 29 -17.17 -19.68 -17.98
CA ARG A 29 -17.88 -19.66 -16.68
C ARG A 29 -17.01 -20.19 -15.55
N TRP A 30 -17.46 -19.95 -14.33
CA TRP A 30 -16.92 -20.60 -13.13
C TRP A 30 -17.29 -22.09 -13.13
N VAL A 31 -16.30 -22.94 -12.85
CA VAL A 31 -16.45 -24.39 -12.76
C VAL A 31 -16.20 -24.83 -11.32
N LYS A 32 -17.08 -25.66 -10.76
CA LYS A 32 -16.96 -26.17 -9.40
C LYS A 32 -15.96 -27.34 -9.35
N ALA A 33 -15.02 -27.30 -8.42
CA ALA A 33 -14.10 -28.40 -8.15
C ALA A 33 -14.81 -29.48 -7.31
N THR A 34 -15.60 -30.33 -7.97
CA THR A 34 -16.43 -31.36 -7.33
C THR A 34 -15.59 -32.35 -6.49
N GLY A 35 -16.19 -32.85 -5.41
CA GLY A 35 -15.54 -33.82 -4.52
C GLY A 35 -14.59 -33.22 -3.47
N GLN A 36 -14.40 -31.90 -3.43
CA GLN A 36 -13.55 -31.27 -2.42
C GLN A 36 -14.28 -31.03 -1.09
N THR A 37 -14.13 -31.96 -0.14
CA THR A 37 -14.51 -31.72 1.26
C THR A 37 -13.43 -30.89 1.98
N LEU A 38 -13.79 -30.29 3.12
CA LEU A 38 -12.83 -29.57 3.97
C LEU A 38 -11.67 -30.48 4.42
N GLN A 39 -11.97 -31.75 4.70
CA GLN A 39 -10.95 -32.74 5.07
C GLN A 39 -9.96 -32.99 3.92
N ILE A 40 -10.47 -33.25 2.71
CA ILE A 40 -9.61 -33.46 1.53
C ILE A 40 -8.76 -32.22 1.23
N PHE A 41 -9.33 -31.03 1.44
CA PHE A 41 -8.58 -29.78 1.31
C PHE A 41 -7.45 -29.69 2.34
N ARG A 42 -7.70 -30.02 3.61
CA ARG A 42 -6.65 -30.04 4.67
C ARG A 42 -5.56 -31.05 4.38
N GLU A 43 -5.92 -32.28 4.00
CA GLU A 43 -4.96 -33.32 3.62
C GLU A 43 -4.11 -32.87 2.41
N ALA A 44 -4.71 -32.18 1.43
CA ALA A 44 -3.97 -31.61 0.31
C ALA A 44 -2.96 -30.54 0.75
N VAL A 45 -3.28 -29.72 1.76
CA VAL A 45 -2.37 -28.72 2.32
C VAL A 45 -1.21 -29.38 3.08
N GLU A 46 -1.49 -30.41 3.88
CA GLU A 46 -0.47 -31.18 4.60
C GLU A 46 0.50 -31.88 3.63
N ASN A 47 -0.02 -32.37 2.51
CA ASN A 47 0.76 -32.92 1.40
C ASN A 47 1.36 -31.84 0.48
N LYS A 48 1.33 -30.57 0.89
CA LYS A 48 1.99 -29.44 0.21
C LYS A 48 1.50 -29.24 -1.24
N CYS A 49 0.21 -29.47 -1.50
CA CYS A 49 -0.37 -29.14 -2.80
C CYS A 49 -0.22 -27.64 -3.08
N ILE A 50 0.36 -27.29 -4.23
CA ILE A 50 0.71 -25.90 -4.59
C ILE A 50 -0.49 -24.95 -4.49
N ILE A 51 -1.62 -25.30 -5.12
CA ILE A 51 -2.81 -24.45 -5.15
C ILE A 51 -3.47 -24.39 -3.77
N CYS A 52 -3.72 -25.55 -3.14
CA CYS A 52 -4.37 -25.61 -1.83
C CYS A 52 -3.55 -24.87 -0.75
N SER A 53 -2.22 -24.95 -0.78
CA SER A 53 -1.36 -24.28 0.20
C SER A 53 -1.43 -22.76 0.12
N VAL A 54 -1.60 -22.20 -1.07
CA VAL A 54 -1.83 -20.76 -1.24
C VAL A 54 -3.22 -20.35 -0.76
N VAL A 55 -4.26 -21.10 -1.14
CA VAL A 55 -5.64 -20.84 -0.67
C VAL A 55 -5.72 -20.96 0.85
N TRP A 56 -5.04 -21.96 1.43
CA TRP A 56 -4.83 -22.05 2.87
C TRP A 56 -4.19 -20.76 3.34
N TYR A 57 -2.99 -20.39 2.88
CA TYR A 57 -2.32 -19.16 3.31
C TYR A 57 -3.23 -17.92 3.33
N LEU A 58 -3.93 -17.64 2.24
CA LEU A 58 -4.78 -16.45 2.08
C LEU A 58 -6.00 -16.45 3.01
N SER A 59 -6.51 -17.62 3.39
CA SER A 59 -7.66 -17.76 4.31
C SER A 59 -7.33 -17.64 5.81
N ARG A 60 -6.07 -17.35 6.18
CA ARG A 60 -5.57 -17.40 7.59
C ARG A 60 -6.46 -16.73 8.64
N GLN A 61 -7.16 -15.67 8.28
CA GLN A 61 -7.95 -14.87 9.23
C GLN A 61 -9.24 -15.56 9.67
N TYR A 62 -9.77 -16.49 8.88
CA TYR A 62 -11.09 -17.11 9.11
C TYR A 62 -11.09 -18.64 9.09
N ARG A 63 -9.93 -19.28 8.96
CA ARG A 63 -9.85 -20.76 9.01
C ARG A 63 -10.37 -21.37 10.30
N HIS A 64 -10.33 -20.62 11.41
CA HIS A 64 -10.89 -21.06 12.69
C HIS A 64 -12.40 -21.31 12.57
N LEU A 65 -13.12 -20.48 11.79
CA LEU A 65 -14.56 -20.67 11.55
C LEU A 65 -14.86 -21.95 10.79
N TRP A 66 -14.02 -22.37 9.84
CA TRP A 66 -14.18 -23.68 9.20
C TRP A 66 -13.88 -24.84 10.16
N SER A 67 -13.15 -24.59 11.25
CA SER A 67 -12.88 -25.61 12.25
C SER A 67 -14.03 -25.74 13.24
N GLU A 68 -14.67 -24.62 13.59
CA GLU A 68 -15.84 -24.56 14.47
C GLU A 68 -17.12 -24.99 13.75
N SER A 69 -17.28 -24.57 12.50
CA SER A 69 -18.43 -24.82 11.62
C SER A 69 -17.97 -25.33 10.24
N PRO A 70 -17.61 -26.62 10.11
CA PRO A 70 -17.17 -27.21 8.84
C PRO A 70 -18.19 -27.08 7.69
N GLU A 71 -19.47 -26.94 8.00
CA GLU A 71 -20.58 -26.73 7.05
C GLU A 71 -20.46 -25.42 6.27
N LEU A 72 -19.68 -24.46 6.74
CA LEU A 72 -19.40 -23.20 6.03
C LEU A 72 -18.44 -23.40 4.86
N TRP A 73 -17.79 -24.57 4.76
CA TRP A 73 -16.91 -24.88 3.63
C TRP A 73 -17.72 -25.25 2.39
N GLU A 74 -17.44 -24.53 1.30
CA GLU A 74 -17.90 -24.89 -0.03
C GLU A 74 -16.71 -25.30 -0.91
N PRO A 75 -16.88 -26.30 -1.80
CA PRO A 75 -15.84 -26.65 -2.78
C PRO A 75 -15.43 -25.44 -3.61
N MET A 76 -14.12 -25.31 -3.85
CA MET A 76 -13.58 -24.19 -4.63
C MET A 76 -14.18 -24.14 -6.04
N ASN A 77 -14.33 -22.93 -6.58
CA ASN A 77 -14.65 -22.73 -7.99
C ASN A 77 -13.41 -22.21 -8.72
N PHE A 78 -13.31 -22.47 -10.02
CA PHE A 78 -12.19 -21.99 -10.81
C PHE A 78 -12.62 -21.46 -12.17
N LYS A 79 -11.84 -20.52 -12.69
CA LYS A 79 -11.94 -19.98 -14.04
C LYS A 79 -10.53 -19.72 -14.55
N ALA A 80 -10.29 -19.88 -15.84
CA ALA A 80 -9.00 -19.56 -16.45
C ALA A 80 -9.18 -18.70 -17.70
N HIS A 81 -8.29 -17.74 -17.93
CA HIS A 81 -8.25 -16.95 -19.16
C HIS A 81 -6.80 -16.63 -19.53
N ILE A 82 -6.58 -16.26 -20.79
CA ILE A 82 -5.31 -15.69 -21.23
C ILE A 82 -5.29 -14.22 -20.82
N ASP A 83 -4.22 -13.76 -20.20
CA ASP A 83 -4.08 -12.36 -19.78
C ASP A 83 -4.12 -11.45 -21.02
N SER A 84 -5.05 -10.49 -21.06
CA SER A 84 -5.23 -9.58 -22.19
C SER A 84 -4.04 -8.63 -22.39
N GLY A 85 -3.22 -8.44 -21.36
CA GLY A 85 -2.00 -7.63 -21.45
C GLY A 85 -0.74 -8.44 -21.77
N GLU A 86 -0.78 -9.76 -21.60
CA GLU A 86 0.38 -10.65 -21.75
C GLU A 86 -0.08 -12.01 -22.32
N GLU A 87 -0.17 -12.09 -23.65
CA GLU A 87 -0.82 -13.20 -24.39
C GLU A 87 -0.26 -14.60 -24.07
N ASN A 88 0.94 -14.69 -23.49
CA ASN A 88 1.59 -15.95 -23.14
C ASN A 88 1.29 -16.44 -21.71
N ILE A 89 0.51 -15.68 -20.93
CA ILE A 89 0.22 -16.01 -19.52
C ILE A 89 -1.22 -16.48 -19.37
N ILE A 90 -1.36 -17.67 -18.79
CA ILE A 90 -2.66 -18.17 -18.35
C ILE A 90 -2.90 -17.72 -16.91
N MET A 91 -3.96 -16.94 -16.72
CA MET A 91 -4.48 -16.55 -15.42
C MET A 91 -5.46 -17.60 -14.92
N LEU A 92 -5.09 -18.32 -13.86
CA LEU A 92 -5.98 -19.25 -13.15
C LEU A 92 -6.53 -18.58 -11.89
N HIS A 93 -7.85 -18.48 -11.82
CA HIS A 93 -8.59 -17.89 -10.71
C HIS A 93 -9.24 -19.01 -9.91
N ILE A 94 -9.07 -18.99 -8.59
CA ILE A 94 -9.67 -19.93 -7.64
C ILE A 94 -10.51 -19.13 -6.65
N LEU A 95 -11.83 -19.33 -6.67
CA LEU A 95 -12.77 -18.79 -5.69
C LEU A 95 -12.99 -19.77 -4.55
N TYR A 96 -13.06 -19.22 -3.34
CA TYR A 96 -13.36 -19.95 -2.12
C TYR A 96 -14.20 -19.06 -1.18
N ASN A 97 -15.00 -19.69 -0.31
CA ASN A 97 -15.90 -18.96 0.57
C ASN A 97 -15.13 -18.21 1.67
N ASN A 98 -15.51 -16.96 1.95
CA ASN A 98 -15.09 -16.21 3.12
C ASN A 98 -16.26 -16.11 4.12
N PRO A 99 -16.29 -16.98 5.14
CA PRO A 99 -17.41 -17.04 6.08
C PRO A 99 -17.54 -15.78 6.96
N LEU A 100 -16.50 -14.95 7.10
CA LEU A 100 -16.59 -13.70 7.88
C LEU A 100 -17.44 -12.64 7.20
N LYS A 101 -17.39 -12.56 5.87
CA LYS A 101 -18.07 -11.52 5.09
C LYS A 101 -19.28 -12.02 4.33
N ASN A 102 -19.55 -13.34 4.37
CA ASN A 102 -20.54 -14.00 3.52
C ASN A 102 -20.33 -13.65 2.02
N GLU A 103 -19.06 -13.63 1.62
CA GLU A 103 -18.59 -13.25 0.28
C GLU A 103 -17.64 -14.31 -0.26
N THR A 104 -17.39 -14.32 -1.57
CA THR A 104 -16.32 -15.14 -2.16
C THR A 104 -15.01 -14.37 -2.20
N THR A 105 -13.91 -15.04 -1.85
CA THR A 105 -12.54 -14.52 -2.00
C THR A 105 -11.82 -15.26 -3.11
N GLU A 106 -10.84 -14.60 -3.71
CA GLU A 106 -10.15 -15.10 -4.91
C GLU A 106 -8.65 -15.26 -4.68
N ALA A 107 -8.11 -16.41 -5.08
CA ALA A 107 -6.68 -16.65 -5.26
C ALA A 107 -6.37 -16.70 -6.76
N LYS A 108 -5.41 -15.88 -7.20
CA LYS A 108 -5.01 -15.79 -8.62
C LYS A 108 -3.63 -16.40 -8.80
N PHE A 109 -3.47 -17.20 -9.84
CA PHE A 109 -2.22 -17.84 -10.20
C PHE A 109 -1.85 -17.50 -11.64
N ARG A 110 -0.55 -17.36 -11.88
CA ARG A 110 0.01 -17.25 -13.22
C ARG A 110 0.60 -18.59 -13.62
N LEU A 111 0.28 -19.02 -14.82
CA LEU A 111 0.90 -20.17 -15.47
C LEU A 111 1.67 -19.67 -16.69
N ILE A 112 2.98 -19.89 -16.68
CA ILE A 112 3.88 -19.53 -17.79
C ILE A 112 4.53 -20.81 -18.30
N SER A 113 4.56 -20.98 -19.63
CA SER A 113 5.14 -22.17 -20.24
C SER A 113 6.62 -22.29 -19.87
N THR A 114 7.11 -23.50 -19.63
CA THR A 114 8.56 -23.70 -19.43
C THR A 114 9.39 -23.39 -20.68
N ASN A 115 8.74 -23.29 -21.84
CA ASN A 115 9.36 -22.98 -23.12
C ASN A 115 9.14 -21.52 -23.53
N ASP A 116 8.62 -20.68 -22.62
CA ASP A 116 8.43 -19.26 -22.87
C ASP A 116 9.78 -18.57 -23.07
N VAL A 117 9.92 -17.88 -24.20
CA VAL A 117 11.17 -17.22 -24.61
C VAL A 117 11.32 -15.87 -23.93
N GLU A 118 10.22 -15.15 -23.71
CA GLU A 118 10.20 -13.82 -23.12
C GLU A 118 10.65 -13.86 -21.66
N TYR A 119 10.13 -14.83 -20.90
CA TYR A 119 10.42 -14.98 -19.47
C TYR A 119 11.51 -16.00 -19.14
N HIS A 120 12.23 -16.52 -20.14
CA HIS A 120 13.20 -17.59 -19.95
C HIS A 120 14.23 -17.30 -18.84
N GLN A 121 14.74 -16.06 -18.77
CA GLN A 121 15.70 -15.67 -17.74
C GLN A 121 15.08 -15.60 -16.34
N ASN A 122 13.86 -15.06 -16.22
CA ASN A 122 13.12 -14.98 -14.96
C ASN A 122 12.73 -16.35 -14.39
N LEU A 123 12.59 -17.35 -15.26
CA LEU A 123 12.19 -18.71 -14.91
C LEU A 123 13.37 -19.63 -14.58
N ASN A 124 14.60 -19.10 -14.54
CA ASN A 124 15.78 -19.84 -14.10
C ASN A 124 15.96 -19.77 -12.58
N PHE A 125 15.23 -20.61 -11.86
CA PHE A 125 15.26 -20.63 -10.40
C PHE A 125 16.58 -21.22 -9.85
N PRO A 126 17.21 -20.60 -8.83
CA PRO A 126 18.35 -21.17 -8.15
C PRO A 126 17.93 -22.29 -7.19
N ALA A 127 18.85 -23.22 -6.91
CA ALA A 127 18.66 -24.18 -5.84
C ALA A 127 18.98 -23.50 -4.50
N LEU A 128 17.96 -23.30 -3.67
CA LEU A 128 18.10 -22.67 -2.35
C LEU A 128 18.18 -23.72 -1.25
N GLU A 129 19.06 -23.50 -0.28
CA GLU A 129 19.23 -24.35 0.89
C GLU A 129 18.29 -23.95 2.03
N ALA A 130 17.84 -24.93 2.83
CA ALA A 130 16.93 -24.70 3.96
C ALA A 130 17.59 -23.96 5.13
N THR A 131 18.88 -24.22 5.34
CA THR A 131 19.70 -23.54 6.35
C THR A 131 20.58 -22.54 5.63
N VAL A 132 20.35 -21.26 5.89
CA VAL A 132 21.10 -20.20 5.22
C VAL A 132 22.43 -19.97 5.94
N SER A 133 23.55 -20.07 5.23
CA SER A 133 24.74 -19.35 5.67
C SER A 133 24.45 -17.85 5.56
N GLN A 134 24.45 -17.13 6.69
CA GLN A 134 24.24 -15.66 6.67
C GLN A 134 25.12 -14.97 5.62
N THR A 135 26.34 -15.48 5.40
CA THR A 135 27.29 -14.94 4.43
C THR A 135 26.80 -14.99 2.98
N SER A 136 26.14 -16.06 2.53
CA SER A 136 25.70 -16.17 1.13
C SER A 136 24.55 -15.21 0.82
N GLN A 137 23.60 -15.09 1.75
CA GLN A 137 22.50 -14.12 1.68
C GLN A 137 23.01 -12.68 1.59
N LEU A 138 23.95 -12.32 2.47
CA LEU A 138 24.50 -10.97 2.49
C LEU A 138 25.32 -10.67 1.22
N THR A 139 26.00 -11.67 0.67
CA THR A 139 26.70 -11.56 -0.62
C THR A 139 25.72 -11.23 -1.75
N THR A 140 24.57 -11.92 -1.81
CA THR A 140 23.51 -11.63 -2.80
C THR A 140 22.98 -10.20 -2.64
N GLY A 141 22.70 -9.77 -1.40
CA GLY A 141 22.26 -8.40 -1.13
C GLY A 141 23.28 -7.34 -1.55
N LEU A 142 24.57 -7.59 -1.31
CA LEU A 142 25.67 -6.71 -1.73
C LEU A 142 25.80 -6.62 -3.25
N GLN A 143 25.63 -7.74 -3.96
CA GLN A 143 25.62 -7.77 -5.43
C GLN A 143 24.48 -6.91 -6.00
N TRP A 144 23.27 -7.03 -5.45
CA TRP A 144 22.13 -6.20 -5.87
C TRP A 144 22.37 -4.71 -5.60
N LEU A 145 22.91 -4.35 -4.43
CA LEU A 145 23.27 -2.97 -4.13
C LEU A 145 24.32 -2.44 -5.10
N THR A 146 25.38 -3.21 -5.36
CA THR A 146 26.48 -2.81 -6.23
C THR A 146 26.00 -2.61 -7.66
N ASN A 147 25.25 -3.56 -8.20
CA ASN A 147 24.64 -3.46 -9.53
C ASN A 147 23.75 -2.22 -9.64
N CYS A 148 22.83 -2.04 -8.71
CA CYS A 148 21.94 -0.89 -8.73
C CYS A 148 22.67 0.45 -8.59
N ARG A 149 23.77 0.50 -7.81
CA ARG A 149 24.58 1.71 -7.69
C ARG A 149 25.37 2.00 -8.95
N SER A 150 25.82 1.00 -9.71
CA SER A 150 26.63 1.20 -10.91
C SER A 150 25.81 1.49 -12.17
N SER A 151 24.63 0.87 -12.33
CA SER A 151 23.90 0.88 -13.61
C SER A 151 22.55 1.61 -13.60
N HIS A 152 21.86 1.78 -12.46
CA HIS A 152 20.48 2.30 -12.46
C HIS A 152 20.43 3.83 -12.28
N LEU A 153 20.20 4.56 -13.38
CA LEU A 153 20.07 6.03 -13.37
C LEU A 153 18.93 6.51 -12.46
N ARG A 154 17.73 5.92 -12.57
CA ARG A 154 16.53 6.27 -11.78
C ARG A 154 16.74 6.17 -10.27
N CYS A 155 17.65 5.30 -9.84
CA CYS A 155 17.99 5.12 -8.42
C CYS A 155 18.95 6.21 -7.88
N ARG A 156 19.36 7.17 -8.71
CA ARG A 156 20.19 8.33 -8.33
C ARG A 156 19.40 9.64 -8.37
N GLU A 157 18.24 9.69 -9.02
CA GLU A 157 17.52 10.93 -9.35
C GLU A 157 16.86 11.68 -8.18
N LEU A 158 16.39 10.99 -7.14
CA LEU A 158 15.74 11.65 -5.98
C LEU A 158 16.74 12.18 -4.93
N ARG A 159 18.04 12.13 -5.22
CA ARG A 159 19.02 12.77 -4.33
C ARG A 159 18.89 14.28 -4.53
N THR A 160 18.84 15.01 -3.43
CA THR A 160 18.89 16.48 -3.48
C THR A 160 20.17 16.93 -4.18
N LEU A 161 20.14 18.08 -4.84
CA LEU A 161 21.33 18.72 -5.46
C LEU A 161 22.46 18.99 -4.45
N ALA A 162 22.18 18.92 -3.15
CA ALA A 162 23.21 18.80 -2.13
C ALA A 162 23.70 17.34 -2.07
N GLU A 163 24.66 16.97 -2.92
CA GLU A 163 25.37 15.67 -2.89
C GLU A 163 26.04 15.38 -1.52
N SER A 164 26.04 16.37 -0.62
CA SER A 164 26.60 16.34 0.73
C SER A 164 25.58 16.36 1.87
N TRP A 165 24.27 16.25 1.58
CA TRP A 165 23.27 16.24 2.66
C TRP A 165 23.42 15.00 3.54
N LEU A 166 23.44 15.21 4.87
CA LEU A 166 23.47 14.17 5.89
C LEU A 166 22.37 14.44 6.93
N PRO A 167 21.83 13.39 7.58
CA PRO A 167 20.96 13.55 8.74
C PRO A 167 21.65 14.34 9.86
N THR A 168 20.87 15.00 10.72
CA THR A 168 21.39 15.72 11.90
C THR A 168 22.28 14.83 12.77
N ARG A 169 21.91 13.55 12.87
CA ARG A 169 22.60 12.54 13.68
C ARG A 169 22.74 11.22 12.94
N LEU A 170 23.87 10.57 13.13
CA LEU A 170 24.18 9.24 12.61
C LEU A 170 24.84 8.40 13.71
N LEU A 171 24.72 7.08 13.62
CA LEU A 171 25.50 6.15 14.43
C LEU A 171 26.77 5.79 13.67
N ASP A 172 27.93 6.02 14.28
CA ASP A 172 29.23 5.54 13.80
C ASP A 172 29.49 4.18 14.43
N ILE A 173 29.45 3.13 13.61
CA ILE A 173 29.63 1.73 14.02
C ILE A 173 31.04 1.21 13.69
N GLY A 174 31.95 2.11 13.31
CA GLY A 174 33.33 1.77 12.97
C GLY A 174 33.45 0.78 11.80
N ASN A 175 34.52 -0.01 11.83
CA ASN A 175 34.75 -1.13 10.91
C ASN A 175 34.42 -2.47 11.58
N GLU A 176 34.58 -3.58 10.88
CA GLU A 176 34.26 -4.93 11.37
C GLU A 176 35.03 -5.33 12.64
N ALA A 177 36.21 -4.74 12.89
CA ALA A 177 37.00 -4.98 14.10
C ALA A 177 36.53 -4.15 15.31
N CYS A 178 35.68 -3.15 15.10
CA CYS A 178 35.17 -2.30 16.18
C CYS A 178 34.10 -3.01 17.01
N THR A 179 34.20 -2.88 18.33
CA THR A 179 33.25 -3.46 19.30
C THR A 179 32.35 -2.41 19.96
N SER A 180 32.46 -1.15 19.56
CA SER A 180 31.69 -0.03 20.06
C SER A 180 31.01 0.74 18.93
N TRP A 181 29.92 1.42 19.27
CA TRP A 181 29.21 2.36 18.41
C TRP A 181 29.11 3.70 19.14
N ARG A 182 28.97 4.80 18.40
CA ARG A 182 28.72 6.12 19.01
C ARG A 182 27.74 6.94 18.18
N LEU A 183 27.08 7.89 18.83
CA LEU A 183 26.29 8.91 18.18
C LEU A 183 27.21 10.02 17.64
N CYS A 184 27.04 10.39 16.38
CA CYS A 184 27.67 11.55 15.76
C CYS A 184 26.61 12.61 15.46
N ILE A 185 26.86 13.84 15.88
CA ILE A 185 26.12 15.03 15.46
C ILE A 185 26.85 15.60 14.25
N THR A 186 26.24 15.56 13.07
CA THR A 186 26.95 15.78 11.79
C THR A 186 27.47 17.21 11.61
N SER A 187 26.93 18.18 12.35
CA SER A 187 27.41 19.55 12.40
C SER A 187 28.59 19.79 13.35
N GLU A 188 28.86 18.85 14.27
CA GLU A 188 29.88 19.00 15.33
C GLU A 188 31.01 17.96 15.21
N ASP A 189 30.67 16.76 14.76
CA ASP A 189 31.57 15.61 14.69
C ASP A 189 32.00 15.36 13.25
N ALA A 190 33.29 15.08 13.03
CA ALA A 190 33.82 14.79 11.70
C ALA A 190 33.24 13.49 11.14
N ILE A 191 32.59 13.58 9.97
CA ILE A 191 32.14 12.43 9.18
C ILE A 191 33.20 12.12 8.12
N LEU A 192 33.68 10.87 8.12
CA LEU A 192 34.78 10.43 7.27
C LEU A 192 34.35 9.29 6.32
N PRO A 193 34.50 9.46 4.98
CA PRO A 193 34.79 10.73 4.29
C PRO A 193 33.63 11.75 4.42
N PRO A 194 33.84 13.04 4.10
CA PRO A 194 32.72 13.97 3.93
C PRO A 194 31.72 13.38 2.93
N SER A 195 30.43 13.39 3.26
CA SER A 195 29.37 12.69 2.50
C SER A 195 29.46 11.16 2.52
N ALA A 196 29.95 10.57 3.61
CA ALA A 196 29.99 9.12 3.76
C ALA A 196 28.59 8.49 3.59
N PRO A 197 28.49 7.33 2.91
CA PRO A 197 27.23 6.62 2.80
C PRO A 197 26.78 6.12 4.17
N TYR A 198 25.46 6.16 4.39
CA TYR A 198 24.82 5.55 5.54
C TYR A 198 23.67 4.63 5.10
N MET A 199 23.29 3.69 5.95
CA MET A 199 22.06 2.91 5.78
C MET A 199 21.00 3.34 6.79
N THR A 200 19.74 3.16 6.43
CA THR A 200 18.60 3.33 7.34
C THR A 200 18.04 1.98 7.74
N LEU A 201 17.33 1.91 8.87
CA LEU A 201 16.66 0.70 9.35
C LEU A 201 15.16 0.94 9.52
N SER A 202 14.34 0.18 8.77
CA SER A 202 12.90 0.05 9.03
C SER A 202 12.65 -1.15 9.93
N TYR A 203 12.08 -0.93 11.12
CA TYR A 203 11.78 -1.99 12.09
C TYR A 203 10.59 -1.66 12.99
N ARG A 204 10.15 -2.64 13.79
CA ARG A 204 9.16 -2.43 14.85
C ARG A 204 9.86 -2.19 16.18
N TRP A 205 9.50 -1.12 16.88
CA TRP A 205 10.09 -0.77 18.18
C TRP A 205 9.78 -1.78 19.29
N GLY A 206 8.62 -2.46 19.21
CA GLY A 206 8.11 -3.27 20.32
C GLY A 206 7.61 -2.42 21.50
N PRO A 207 6.93 -3.03 22.50
CA PRO A 207 6.42 -2.31 23.66
C PRO A 207 7.53 -1.85 24.63
N ASP A 208 8.62 -2.62 24.73
CA ASP A 208 9.67 -2.45 25.74
C ASP A 208 10.96 -1.86 25.17
N LEU A 209 10.86 -0.82 24.33
CA LEU A 209 12.05 -0.20 23.73
C LEU A 209 12.87 0.55 24.79
N HIS A 210 13.83 -0.15 25.39
CA HIS A 210 14.71 0.39 26.44
C HIS A 210 15.85 1.24 25.89
N MET A 211 16.33 0.94 24.69
CA MET A 211 17.45 1.67 24.08
C MET A 211 16.94 2.71 23.08
N ARG A 212 17.00 3.97 23.49
CA ARG A 212 16.57 5.13 22.70
C ARG A 212 17.38 6.37 23.08
N LEU A 213 17.49 7.30 22.15
CA LEU A 213 18.12 8.60 22.39
C LEU A 213 17.17 9.47 23.21
N LEU A 214 17.66 9.97 24.35
CA LEU A 214 16.98 10.89 25.25
C LEU A 214 17.89 12.09 25.48
N SER A 215 17.30 13.23 25.83
CA SER A 215 18.06 14.44 26.15
C SER A 215 19.15 14.18 27.20
N SER A 216 18.87 13.31 28.17
CA SER A 216 19.80 12.96 29.25
C SER A 216 20.99 12.08 28.84
N ASN A 217 20.90 11.32 27.74
CA ASN A 217 21.91 10.32 27.38
C ASN A 217 22.74 10.68 26.12
N ILE A 218 22.51 11.85 25.52
CA ILE A 218 23.25 12.35 24.35
C ILE A 218 24.77 12.27 24.58
N ALA A 219 25.26 12.85 25.68
CA ALA A 219 26.69 12.88 25.98
C ALA A 219 27.29 11.47 26.10
N SER A 220 26.59 10.55 26.78
CA SER A 220 27.02 9.16 26.93
C SER A 220 27.04 8.41 25.59
N PHE A 221 26.06 8.65 24.71
CA PHE A 221 26.03 8.02 23.38
C PHE A 221 27.09 8.60 22.45
N ARG A 222 27.42 9.89 22.56
CA ARG A 222 28.53 10.52 21.80
C ARG A 222 29.91 10.00 22.20
N GLN A 223 30.12 9.69 23.49
CA GLN A 223 31.35 9.06 23.98
C GLN A 223 31.55 7.62 23.48
N GLY A 224 30.46 6.98 23.05
CA GLY A 224 30.46 5.61 22.55
C GLY A 224 30.06 4.57 23.59
N GLN A 225 29.46 3.48 23.12
CA GLN A 225 28.90 2.40 23.92
C GLN A 225 29.24 1.04 23.28
N PRO A 226 29.36 -0.05 24.07
CA PRO A 226 29.60 -1.37 23.50
C PRO A 226 28.46 -1.85 22.59
N ILE A 227 28.80 -2.40 21.42
CA ILE A 227 27.84 -2.99 20.46
C ILE A 227 27.10 -4.17 21.11
N VAL A 228 27.77 -4.93 21.99
CA VAL A 228 27.15 -6.08 22.67
C VAL A 228 25.91 -5.71 23.49
N ASN A 229 25.81 -4.45 23.94
CA ASN A 229 24.69 -3.94 24.73
C ASN A 229 23.49 -3.53 23.85
N LEU A 230 23.67 -3.42 22.53
CA LEU A 230 22.56 -3.13 21.63
C LEU A 230 21.58 -4.30 21.57
N PRO A 231 20.29 -4.03 21.29
CA PRO A 231 19.32 -5.07 20.95
C PRO A 231 19.82 -6.00 19.84
N VAL A 232 19.33 -7.24 19.86
CA VAL A 232 19.72 -8.30 18.91
C VAL A 232 19.65 -7.82 17.47
N LEU A 233 18.53 -7.21 17.07
CA LEU A 233 18.29 -6.75 15.72
C LEU A 233 19.32 -5.72 15.29
N PHE A 234 19.66 -4.76 16.16
CA PHE A 234 20.62 -3.71 15.84
C PHE A 234 22.02 -4.27 15.66
N ARG A 235 22.41 -5.27 16.48
CA ARG A 235 23.67 -5.99 16.30
C ARG A 235 23.72 -6.76 14.98
N ASP A 236 22.62 -7.41 14.60
CA ASP A 236 22.53 -8.10 13.30
C ASP A 236 22.64 -7.10 12.14
N ILE A 237 21.99 -5.93 12.26
CA ILE A 237 22.07 -4.86 11.26
C ILE A 237 23.49 -4.28 11.13
N ILE A 238 24.21 -4.10 12.24
CA ILE A 238 25.63 -3.68 12.21
C ILE A 238 26.47 -4.67 11.40
N LYS A 239 26.28 -5.97 11.59
CA LYS A 239 26.98 -6.99 10.79
C LYS A 239 26.65 -6.89 9.30
N VAL A 240 25.39 -6.62 8.95
CA VAL A 240 25.00 -6.35 7.56
C VAL A 240 25.74 -5.13 7.02
N SER A 241 25.73 -4.02 7.75
CA SER A 241 26.38 -2.78 7.34
C SER A 241 27.89 -2.94 7.16
N HIS A 242 28.56 -3.66 8.07
CA HIS A 242 29.97 -4.01 7.94
C HIS A 242 30.23 -4.87 6.69
N HIS A 243 29.42 -5.91 6.44
CA HIS A 243 29.54 -6.73 5.23
C HIS A 243 29.37 -5.92 3.93
N PHE A 244 28.62 -4.82 3.99
CA PHE A 244 28.37 -3.92 2.87
C PHE A 244 29.38 -2.74 2.83
N SER A 245 30.39 -2.75 3.71
CA SER A 245 31.38 -1.68 3.86
C SER A 245 30.76 -0.30 4.12
N ILE A 246 29.68 -0.24 4.90
CA ILE A 246 29.02 1.00 5.32
C ILE A 246 29.17 1.20 6.83
N ARG A 247 29.81 2.32 7.19
CA ARG A 247 30.19 2.68 8.57
C ARG A 247 29.10 3.42 9.35
N TYR A 248 28.15 4.04 8.68
CA TYR A 248 27.16 4.89 9.34
C TYR A 248 25.75 4.31 9.21
N LEU A 249 25.01 4.39 10.31
CA LEU A 249 23.62 3.96 10.38
C LEU A 249 22.72 5.11 10.83
N TRP A 250 21.49 5.11 10.36
CA TRP A 250 20.42 5.92 10.91
C TRP A 250 19.29 5.01 11.40
N ILE A 251 18.99 5.10 12.69
CA ILE A 251 17.91 4.35 13.35
C ILE A 251 17.08 5.38 14.11
N ASP A 252 15.81 5.52 13.77
CA ASP A 252 14.92 6.57 14.29
C ASP A 252 14.97 6.70 15.83
N SER A 253 14.89 5.60 16.56
CA SER A 253 14.95 5.59 18.02
C SER A 253 16.27 6.07 18.62
N LEU A 254 17.37 6.02 17.86
CA LEU A 254 18.72 6.39 18.31
C LEU A 254 19.23 7.68 17.65
N CYS A 255 18.56 8.18 16.62
CA CYS A 255 18.93 9.39 15.89
C CYS A 255 17.93 10.54 16.06
N ILE A 256 16.78 10.30 16.70
CA ILE A 256 15.79 11.32 17.08
C ILE A 256 15.67 11.34 18.60
N ILE A 257 15.62 12.53 19.21
CA ILE A 257 15.49 12.71 20.66
C ILE A 257 14.05 12.41 21.09
N GLN A 258 13.84 11.26 21.70
CA GLN A 258 12.49 10.69 21.91
C GLN A 258 11.66 11.40 22.99
N ASP A 259 12.29 12.18 23.85
CA ASP A 259 11.65 12.99 24.89
C ASP A 259 11.51 14.47 24.50
N SER A 260 11.82 14.84 23.25
CA SER A 260 11.71 16.21 22.73
C SER A 260 10.70 16.30 21.59
N LYS A 261 9.56 16.95 21.84
CA LYS A 261 8.55 17.22 20.81
C LYS A 261 9.12 18.12 19.70
N GLU A 262 9.93 19.10 20.06
CA GLU A 262 10.54 20.03 19.10
C GLU A 262 11.53 19.32 18.17
N ASP A 263 12.38 18.46 18.71
CA ASP A 263 13.31 17.66 17.89
C ASP A 263 12.55 16.68 17.00
N TRP A 264 11.52 16.00 17.54
CA TRP A 264 10.66 15.14 16.73
C TRP A 264 9.98 15.88 15.58
N GLU A 265 9.40 17.06 15.84
CA GLU A 265 8.77 17.89 14.81
C GLU A 265 9.80 18.27 13.73
N LYS A 266 11.03 18.68 14.10
CA LYS A 266 12.11 18.98 13.13
C LYS A 266 12.53 17.76 12.32
N GLU A 267 12.83 16.64 12.98
CA GLU A 267 13.36 15.45 12.32
C GLU A 267 12.31 14.78 11.43
N SER A 268 11.05 14.73 11.85
CA SER A 268 9.94 14.16 11.06
C SER A 268 9.79 14.84 9.70
N LEU A 269 9.99 16.17 9.64
CA LEU A 269 9.95 16.97 8.41
C LEU A 269 11.12 16.68 7.45
N THR A 270 12.23 16.16 7.98
CA THR A 270 13.43 15.84 7.21
C THR A 270 13.53 14.37 6.80
N MET A 271 12.59 13.52 7.24
CA MET A 271 12.61 12.07 6.95
C MET A 271 12.70 11.78 5.45
N GLN A 272 12.12 12.63 4.59
CA GLN A 272 12.28 12.48 3.16
C GLN A 272 13.75 12.48 2.72
N TYR A 273 14.56 13.38 3.26
CA TYR A 273 15.96 13.50 2.93
C TYR A 273 16.78 12.37 3.56
N VAL A 274 16.42 11.95 4.78
CA VAL A 274 17.04 10.80 5.47
C VAL A 274 16.94 9.55 4.61
N TYR A 275 15.75 9.19 4.13
CA TYR A 275 15.58 7.97 3.34
C TYR A 275 16.07 8.16 1.89
N SER A 276 15.81 9.31 1.25
CA SER A 276 16.22 9.55 -0.14
C SER A 276 17.73 9.63 -0.37
N ASN A 277 18.51 10.04 0.64
CA ASN A 277 19.98 10.07 0.56
C ASN A 277 20.66 8.80 1.11
N SER A 278 19.90 7.88 1.71
CA SER A 278 20.45 6.61 2.20
C SER A 278 21.06 5.78 1.06
N ALA A 279 22.13 5.03 1.39
CA ALA A 279 22.72 4.08 0.46
C ALA A 279 21.78 2.89 0.22
N CYS A 280 21.13 2.41 1.28
CA CYS A 280 20.12 1.36 1.27
C CYS A 280 19.30 1.45 2.55
N ASN A 281 18.00 1.23 2.45
CA ASN A 281 17.15 0.98 3.61
C ASN A 281 17.09 -0.51 3.89
N LEU A 282 17.42 -0.91 5.12
CA LEU A 282 17.34 -2.28 5.58
C LEU A 282 15.97 -2.47 6.25
N ALA A 283 15.10 -3.28 5.65
CA ALA A 283 13.77 -3.52 6.19
C ALA A 283 13.73 -4.86 6.92
N ALA A 284 13.64 -4.82 8.24
CA ALA A 284 13.51 -6.01 9.10
C ALA A 284 12.07 -6.57 9.06
N SER A 285 11.61 -6.97 7.87
CA SER A 285 10.21 -7.25 7.56
C SER A 285 9.58 -8.31 8.47
N ALA A 286 10.33 -9.36 8.81
CA ALA A 286 9.85 -10.46 9.65
C ALA A 286 10.05 -10.24 11.16
N SER A 287 10.89 -9.28 11.56
CA SER A 287 11.24 -9.03 12.96
C SER A 287 10.10 -8.31 13.69
N LYS A 288 9.75 -8.79 14.90
CA LYS A 288 8.62 -8.26 15.68
C LYS A 288 9.01 -7.13 16.64
N SER A 289 10.27 -7.12 17.08
CA SER A 289 10.85 -6.16 18.01
C SER A 289 12.38 -6.10 17.84
N PRO A 290 13.08 -5.17 18.51
CA PRO A 290 14.54 -5.07 18.48
C PRO A 290 15.26 -6.27 19.09
N ASP A 291 14.58 -7.06 19.92
CA ASP A 291 15.14 -8.27 20.52
C ASP A 291 15.02 -9.49 19.59
N SER A 292 14.28 -9.34 18.49
CA SER A 292 14.17 -10.38 17.47
C SER A 292 15.43 -10.46 16.62
N ARG A 293 15.74 -11.66 16.11
CA ARG A 293 16.77 -11.85 15.08
C ARG A 293 16.34 -11.19 13.76
N LEU A 294 17.32 -10.86 12.93
CA LEU A 294 17.08 -10.35 11.57
C LEU A 294 16.67 -11.46 10.60
N THR A 295 17.26 -12.65 10.73
CA THR A 295 17.03 -13.80 9.85
C THR A 295 16.34 -14.95 10.57
N TYR A 296 15.53 -15.70 9.82
CA TYR A 296 14.73 -16.82 10.33
C TYR A 296 14.97 -18.08 9.49
N LYS A 297 14.62 -19.25 10.04
CA LYS A 297 14.61 -20.50 9.28
C LYS A 297 13.61 -20.39 8.13
N ARG A 298 14.07 -20.61 6.90
CA ARG A 298 13.21 -20.50 5.72
C ARG A 298 12.37 -21.77 5.49
N ASN A 299 11.20 -21.58 4.89
CA ASN A 299 10.36 -22.65 4.39
C ASN A 299 10.43 -22.64 2.85
N LEU A 300 11.09 -23.64 2.29
CA LEU A 300 11.31 -23.72 0.84
C LEU A 300 10.02 -23.95 0.05
N ASP A 301 9.04 -24.62 0.65
CA ASP A 301 7.73 -24.87 0.04
C ASP A 301 6.86 -23.60 0.01
N PHE A 302 7.24 -22.57 0.76
CA PHE A 302 6.53 -21.30 0.73
C PHE A 302 7.06 -20.35 -0.35
N ILE A 303 8.28 -20.58 -0.84
CA ILE A 303 8.97 -19.68 -1.77
C ILE A 303 9.19 -20.29 -3.16
N ARG A 304 9.33 -21.62 -3.27
CA ARG A 304 9.56 -22.25 -4.58
C ARG A 304 8.30 -22.16 -5.43
N PRO A 305 8.41 -21.80 -6.73
CA PRO A 305 7.29 -21.92 -7.65
C PRO A 305 6.92 -23.39 -7.85
N GLY A 306 5.71 -23.64 -8.31
CA GLY A 306 5.28 -24.96 -8.74
C GLY A 306 5.68 -25.24 -10.18
N LYS A 307 5.88 -26.51 -10.53
CA LYS A 307 5.98 -27.01 -11.89
C LYS A 307 4.89 -28.04 -12.11
N VAL A 308 4.01 -27.79 -13.09
CA VAL A 308 2.75 -28.52 -13.26
C VAL A 308 2.51 -28.87 -14.72
N GLN A 309 1.73 -29.93 -14.94
CA GLN A 309 1.14 -30.22 -16.25
C GLN A 309 -0.24 -29.59 -16.33
N SER A 310 -0.54 -28.92 -17.43
CA SER A 310 -1.84 -28.30 -17.68
C SER A 310 -2.25 -28.46 -19.14
N SER A 311 -3.51 -28.78 -19.37
CA SER A 311 -4.14 -28.72 -20.70
C SER A 311 -5.12 -27.55 -20.82
N LEU A 312 -5.07 -26.59 -19.88
CA LEU A 312 -5.72 -25.30 -20.07
C LEU A 312 -5.13 -24.66 -21.33
N PHE A 313 -6.01 -24.28 -22.25
CA PHE A 313 -5.69 -23.66 -23.54
C PHE A 313 -4.84 -24.55 -24.48
N SER A 314 -4.86 -25.88 -24.30
CA SER A 314 -4.17 -26.81 -25.21
C SER A 314 -4.85 -28.19 -25.31
N ASP A 315 -4.79 -28.82 -26.48
CA ASP A 315 -5.32 -30.18 -26.71
C ASP A 315 -4.51 -31.28 -25.99
N ARG A 316 -3.26 -30.97 -25.65
CA ARG A 316 -2.34 -31.88 -24.95
C ARG A 316 -1.78 -31.19 -23.72
N PRO A 317 -1.57 -31.91 -22.60
CA PRO A 317 -0.89 -31.36 -21.44
C PRO A 317 0.48 -30.80 -21.82
N ARG A 318 0.76 -29.57 -21.39
CA ARG A 318 2.07 -28.93 -21.49
C ARG A 318 2.58 -28.63 -20.09
N THR A 319 3.89 -28.42 -19.97
CA THR A 319 4.54 -28.06 -18.71
C THR A 319 4.52 -26.56 -18.50
N PHE A 320 4.10 -26.15 -17.31
CA PHE A 320 4.07 -24.75 -16.87
C PHE A 320 4.75 -24.59 -15.52
N TYR A 321 5.31 -23.40 -15.29
CA TYR A 321 5.54 -22.92 -13.93
C TYR A 321 4.30 -22.21 -13.43
N ILE A 322 3.95 -22.46 -12.17
CA ILE A 322 2.80 -21.86 -11.48
C ILE A 322 3.22 -21.16 -10.20
N TYR A 323 2.73 -19.94 -9.99
CA TYR A 323 2.89 -19.19 -8.75
C TYR A 323 1.73 -18.21 -8.57
N ASP A 324 1.46 -17.78 -7.34
CA ASP A 324 0.36 -16.86 -7.06
C ASP A 324 0.69 -15.43 -7.51
N LYS A 325 -0.32 -14.71 -8.04
CA LYS A 325 -0.19 -13.29 -8.45
C LYS A 325 0.26 -12.40 -7.28
N THR A 326 -0.06 -12.80 -6.06
CA THR A 326 0.31 -12.12 -4.81
C THR A 326 1.66 -12.55 -4.23
N TYR A 327 2.49 -13.30 -4.97
CA TYR A 327 3.73 -13.90 -4.45
C TYR A 327 4.62 -12.87 -3.74
N TRP A 328 4.94 -11.76 -4.41
CA TRP A 328 5.77 -10.68 -3.83
C TRP A 328 5.20 -10.15 -2.52
N ASN A 329 3.91 -9.77 -2.55
CA ASN A 329 3.19 -9.27 -1.39
C ASN A 329 3.20 -10.30 -0.26
N ARG A 330 2.97 -11.57 -0.54
CA ARG A 330 3.01 -12.63 0.45
C ARG A 330 4.39 -12.78 1.10
N GLN A 331 5.48 -12.57 0.37
CA GLN A 331 6.83 -12.63 0.96
C GLN A 331 7.19 -11.41 1.82
N ILE A 332 6.69 -10.22 1.46
CA ILE A 332 6.94 -8.97 2.19
C ILE A 332 6.00 -8.82 3.39
N PHE A 333 4.70 -9.04 3.19
CA PHE A 333 3.64 -8.87 4.18
C PHE A 333 3.46 -10.13 5.08
N ASP A 334 4.26 -11.19 4.93
CA ASP A 334 4.35 -12.27 5.95
C ASP A 334 5.21 -11.85 7.15
N GLY A 335 4.91 -10.66 7.67
CA GLY A 335 5.69 -10.00 8.70
C GLY A 335 4.96 -8.76 9.22
N PRO A 336 5.32 -8.32 10.43
CA PRO A 336 4.59 -7.26 11.09
C PRO A 336 4.96 -5.86 10.56
N LEU A 337 6.10 -5.67 9.89
CA LEU A 337 6.63 -4.33 9.59
C LEU A 337 5.73 -3.48 8.68
N HIS A 338 5.29 -4.03 7.56
CA HIS A 338 4.66 -3.28 6.46
C HIS A 338 3.22 -2.86 6.72
N ASN A 339 2.64 -3.27 7.85
CA ASN A 339 1.37 -2.74 8.30
C ASN A 339 1.53 -1.37 8.96
N ARG A 340 2.74 -0.87 9.26
CA ARG A 340 2.91 0.44 9.94
C ARG A 340 2.87 1.59 8.93
N GLY A 341 2.12 2.64 9.25
CA GLY A 341 1.98 3.81 8.37
C GLY A 341 3.32 4.50 8.07
N TRP A 342 4.18 4.68 9.07
CA TRP A 342 5.50 5.28 8.88
C TRP A 342 6.38 4.51 7.89
N VAL A 343 6.33 3.18 7.89
CA VAL A 343 7.12 2.32 6.98
C VAL A 343 6.74 2.55 5.51
N PHE A 344 5.52 3.04 5.25
CA PHE A 344 5.07 3.36 3.89
C PHE A 344 6.02 4.36 3.22
N GLN A 345 6.27 5.51 3.86
CA GLN A 345 7.18 6.50 3.29
C GLN A 345 8.64 6.03 3.28
N GLU A 346 9.06 5.24 4.26
CA GLU A 346 10.42 4.65 4.30
C GLU A 346 10.67 3.78 3.06
N ARG A 347 9.66 3.02 2.62
CA ARG A 347 9.70 2.28 1.35
C ARG A 347 9.84 3.23 0.17
N PHE A 348 8.92 4.17 -0.05
CA PHE A 348 8.89 4.95 -1.29
C PHE A 348 10.05 5.95 -1.42
N LEU A 349 10.47 6.57 -0.33
CA LEU A 349 11.50 7.62 -0.34
C LEU A 349 12.90 7.05 -0.48
N SER A 350 13.16 5.83 0.02
CA SER A 350 14.45 5.16 -0.15
C SER A 350 14.72 4.83 -1.62
N PRO A 351 15.92 5.06 -2.18
CA PRO A 351 16.21 4.61 -3.55
C PRO A 351 16.25 3.09 -3.68
N ARG A 352 16.60 2.41 -2.59
CA ARG A 352 16.89 0.98 -2.51
C ARG A 352 16.40 0.43 -1.17
N VAL A 353 15.72 -0.70 -1.19
CA VAL A 353 15.25 -1.40 0.01
C VAL A 353 15.68 -2.86 -0.07
N LEU A 354 16.39 -3.32 0.95
CA LEU A 354 16.70 -4.73 1.15
C LEU A 354 15.80 -5.28 2.27
N TYR A 355 14.85 -6.12 1.89
CA TYR A 355 13.91 -6.73 2.81
C TYR A 355 14.46 -8.04 3.37
N PHE A 356 14.55 -8.10 4.69
CA PHE A 356 14.77 -9.32 5.45
C PHE A 356 13.40 -9.95 5.74
N GLY A 357 12.88 -10.66 4.73
CA GLY A 357 11.66 -11.45 4.83
C GLY A 357 11.85 -12.69 5.69
N LYS A 358 10.75 -13.35 6.02
CA LYS A 358 10.76 -14.53 6.90
C LYS A 358 11.43 -15.75 6.25
N HIS A 359 11.34 -15.83 4.92
CA HIS A 359 11.78 -17.01 4.17
C HIS A 359 12.90 -16.72 3.16
N GLN A 360 13.08 -15.46 2.76
CA GLN A 360 14.13 -15.07 1.82
C GLN A 360 14.43 -13.58 1.90
N LEU A 361 15.56 -13.18 1.31
CA LEU A 361 15.86 -11.79 1.01
C LEU A 361 15.10 -11.33 -0.24
N LEU A 362 14.65 -10.09 -0.21
CA LEU A 362 14.06 -9.41 -1.35
C LEU A 362 14.72 -8.05 -1.53
N TRP A 363 14.83 -7.63 -2.78
CA TRP A 363 15.41 -6.37 -3.19
C TRP A 363 14.40 -5.58 -3.99
N GLU A 364 14.26 -4.30 -3.67
CA GLU A 364 13.41 -3.40 -4.44
C GLU A 364 14.09 -2.05 -4.57
N CYS A 365 14.30 -1.63 -5.80
CA CYS A 365 14.74 -0.28 -6.14
C CYS A 365 13.77 0.34 -7.16
N ARG A 366 14.07 1.51 -7.70
CA ARG A 366 13.21 2.18 -8.68
C ARG A 366 13.27 1.60 -10.10
N THR A 367 13.99 0.49 -10.27
CA THR A 367 14.20 -0.14 -11.58
C THR A 367 13.87 -1.62 -11.55
N TYR A 368 14.31 -2.33 -10.52
CA TYR A 368 14.07 -3.76 -10.38
C TYR A 368 13.51 -4.11 -9.00
N HIS A 369 12.72 -5.17 -8.99
CA HIS A 369 12.33 -5.94 -7.82
C HIS A 369 12.86 -7.36 -8.03
N ARG A 370 13.52 -7.94 -7.03
CA ARG A 370 14.18 -9.26 -7.12
C ARG A 370 14.02 -9.97 -5.79
N CYS A 371 14.09 -11.30 -5.79
CA CYS A 371 14.22 -12.07 -4.56
C CYS A 371 15.14 -13.26 -4.80
N GLU A 372 15.53 -13.97 -3.75
CA GLU A 372 16.45 -15.11 -3.88
C GLU A 372 15.91 -16.18 -4.85
N VAL A 373 14.59 -16.41 -4.90
CA VAL A 373 13.98 -17.36 -5.85
C VAL A 373 13.90 -16.83 -7.28
N PHE A 374 13.65 -15.52 -7.43
CA PHE A 374 13.51 -14.84 -8.73
C PHE A 374 14.61 -13.78 -8.87
N PRO A 375 15.87 -14.19 -9.15
CA PRO A 375 17.02 -13.29 -9.15
C PRO A 375 16.96 -12.23 -10.25
N GLU A 376 16.27 -12.50 -11.37
CA GLU A 376 16.03 -11.55 -12.46
C GLU A 376 14.66 -10.86 -12.40
N GLY A 377 13.93 -11.04 -11.31
CA GLY A 377 12.59 -10.48 -11.11
C GLY A 377 11.48 -11.49 -11.36
N ILE A 378 10.31 -11.21 -10.79
CA ILE A 378 9.14 -12.10 -10.91
C ILE A 378 8.43 -11.73 -12.22
N PRO A 379 8.16 -12.68 -13.13
CA PRO A 379 7.45 -12.38 -14.37
C PRO A 379 6.14 -11.66 -14.10
N SER A 380 5.85 -10.62 -14.88
CA SER A 380 4.60 -9.85 -14.83
C SER A 380 4.28 -9.22 -13.47
N HIS A 381 5.28 -9.08 -12.61
CA HIS A 381 5.16 -8.34 -11.37
C HIS A 381 5.56 -6.89 -11.61
N TRP A 382 4.74 -5.98 -11.11
CA TRP A 382 4.97 -4.55 -11.17
C TRP A 382 5.06 -4.02 -9.74
N SER A 383 6.02 -3.14 -9.51
CA SER A 383 6.20 -2.47 -8.23
C SER A 383 5.95 -0.98 -8.38
N ASP A 384 4.97 -0.48 -7.62
CA ASP A 384 4.62 0.94 -7.57
C ASP A 384 5.77 1.81 -7.04
N LYS A 385 6.82 1.21 -6.46
CA LYS A 385 8.01 1.93 -5.98
C LYS A 385 8.73 2.68 -7.08
N ALA A 386 8.64 2.21 -8.33
CA ALA A 386 9.25 2.91 -9.46
C ALA A 386 8.63 4.29 -9.69
N MET A 387 7.37 4.48 -9.28
CA MET A 387 6.62 5.73 -9.44
C MET A 387 6.68 6.25 -10.88
N ASP A 388 6.53 5.34 -11.86
CA ASP A 388 6.74 5.61 -13.29
C ASP A 388 5.99 6.86 -13.75
N SER A 389 4.68 6.93 -13.45
CA SER A 389 3.84 8.07 -13.83
C SER A 389 4.25 9.40 -13.19
N LEU A 390 4.94 9.41 -12.05
CA LEU A 390 5.50 10.63 -11.47
C LEU A 390 6.82 11.01 -12.14
N MET A 391 7.67 10.04 -12.48
CA MET A 391 8.95 10.30 -13.12
C MET A 391 8.80 10.75 -14.58
N GLU A 392 7.84 10.18 -15.30
CA GLU A 392 7.48 10.58 -16.68
C GLU A 392 6.94 12.01 -16.74
N HIS A 393 6.20 12.44 -15.71
CA HIS A 393 5.67 13.80 -15.58
C HIS A 393 6.76 14.86 -15.74
N ARG A 394 7.92 14.65 -15.10
CA ARG A 394 9.08 15.55 -15.15
C ARG A 394 9.67 15.68 -16.55
N SER A 395 9.59 14.62 -17.36
CA SER A 395 10.24 14.56 -18.68
C SER A 395 9.37 15.11 -19.82
N GLY A 396 8.05 15.18 -19.61
CA GLY A 396 7.08 15.47 -20.68
C GLY A 396 6.33 16.81 -20.59
N MET A 397 6.66 17.68 -19.62
CA MET A 397 5.83 18.85 -19.32
C MET A 397 5.94 19.97 -20.37
N ASN A 398 4.80 20.33 -20.95
CA ASN A 398 4.61 21.59 -21.67
C ASN A 398 4.54 22.74 -20.66
N PRO A 399 5.28 23.86 -20.84
CA PRO A 399 5.21 25.03 -19.95
C PRO A 399 3.79 25.56 -19.69
N ALA A 400 2.86 25.36 -20.63
CA ALA A 400 1.46 25.78 -20.49
C ALA A 400 0.66 24.95 -19.46
N GLN A 401 1.17 23.80 -19.00
CA GLN A 401 0.54 22.93 -17.99
C GLN A 401 1.28 22.96 -16.65
N ALA A 402 2.17 23.91 -16.43
CA ALA A 402 2.91 24.05 -15.18
C ALA A 402 1.96 24.04 -13.96
N ASN A 403 2.32 23.29 -12.90
CA ASN A 403 1.58 23.17 -11.64
C ASN A 403 0.27 22.36 -11.70
N ARG A 404 0.17 21.38 -12.61
CA ARG A 404 -0.95 20.43 -12.67
C ARG A 404 -0.44 19.02 -12.89
N MET A 405 -0.85 18.08 -12.03
CA MET A 405 -0.53 16.66 -12.22
C MET A 405 -1.14 16.10 -13.52
N THR A 406 -0.53 15.06 -14.10
CA THR A 406 -1.19 14.29 -15.17
C THR A 406 -2.19 13.29 -14.56
N LEU A 407 -3.10 12.77 -15.38
CA LEU A 407 -4.04 11.72 -14.95
C LEU A 407 -3.30 10.47 -14.42
N GLY A 408 -2.18 10.10 -15.04
CA GLY A 408 -1.34 8.98 -14.57
C GLY A 408 -0.76 9.24 -13.18
N THR A 409 -0.20 10.44 -12.94
CA THR A 409 0.33 10.83 -11.62
C THR A 409 -0.78 10.89 -10.56
N PHE A 410 -1.96 11.40 -10.92
CA PHE A 410 -3.15 11.41 -10.06
C PHE A 410 -3.60 10.01 -9.66
N ASN A 411 -3.67 9.08 -10.62
CA ASN A 411 -4.05 7.69 -10.36
C ASN A 411 -3.03 7.02 -9.45
N LEU A 412 -1.73 7.25 -9.68
CA LEU A 412 -0.67 6.77 -8.80
C LEU A 412 -0.86 7.28 -7.37
N TRP A 413 -1.08 8.59 -7.16
CA TRP A 413 -1.33 9.12 -5.81
C TRP A 413 -2.56 8.48 -5.16
N SER A 414 -3.65 8.31 -5.92
CA SER A 414 -4.87 7.66 -5.43
C SER A 414 -4.62 6.22 -4.99
N ASP A 415 -3.86 5.45 -5.76
CA ASP A 415 -3.46 4.08 -5.40
C ASP A 415 -2.58 4.05 -4.15
N LEU A 416 -1.64 5.01 -4.02
CA LEU A 416 -0.81 5.14 -2.82
C LEU A 416 -1.64 5.47 -1.58
N VAL A 417 -2.63 6.36 -1.69
CA VAL A 417 -3.55 6.68 -0.58
C VAL A 417 -4.37 5.45 -0.18
N GLN A 418 -4.89 4.69 -1.13
CA GLN A 418 -5.62 3.45 -0.86
C GLN A 418 -4.73 2.41 -0.15
N GLN A 419 -3.46 2.27 -0.55
CA GLN A 419 -2.52 1.38 0.11
C GLN A 419 -2.15 1.88 1.52
N TYR A 420 -1.83 3.16 1.66
CA TYR A 420 -1.42 3.78 2.91
C TYR A 420 -2.54 3.79 3.97
N SER A 421 -3.79 4.06 3.56
CA SER A 421 -4.93 4.12 4.48
C SER A 421 -5.25 2.78 5.17
N ARG A 422 -4.71 1.67 4.65
CA ARG A 422 -4.80 0.32 5.26
C ARG A 422 -3.73 0.08 6.33
N CYS A 423 -2.74 0.94 6.44
CA CYS A 423 -1.69 0.83 7.45
C CYS A 423 -2.19 1.26 8.84
N ASP A 424 -1.68 0.58 9.86
CA ASP A 424 -1.85 0.88 11.27
C ASP A 424 -0.93 2.04 11.70
N LEU A 425 -1.49 2.94 12.51
CA LEU A 425 -0.76 4.01 13.17
C LEU A 425 -0.92 3.87 14.68
N THR A 426 0.19 3.91 15.41
CA THR A 426 0.15 3.93 16.89
C THR A 426 -0.48 5.22 17.41
N ARG A 427 -0.21 6.35 16.75
CA ARG A 427 -0.82 7.65 17.02
C ARG A 427 -1.61 8.09 15.80
N PRO A 428 -2.95 8.11 15.84
CA PRO A 428 -3.74 8.49 14.67
C PRO A 428 -3.50 9.92 14.19
N SER A 429 -3.01 10.83 15.05
CA SER A 429 -2.56 12.18 14.69
C SER A 429 -1.41 12.19 13.67
N ASP A 430 -0.67 11.09 13.54
CA ASP A 430 0.48 10.99 12.65
C ASP A 430 0.05 10.74 11.19
N LYS A 431 -1.24 10.61 10.89
CA LYS A 431 -1.72 10.15 9.58
C LYS A 431 -1.24 10.98 8.40
N LEU A 432 -1.17 12.31 8.51
CA LEU A 432 -0.58 13.14 7.44
C LEU A 432 0.96 13.18 7.55
N HIS A 433 1.52 13.20 8.76
CA HIS A 433 2.97 13.20 8.97
C HIS A 433 3.66 11.98 8.36
N ALA A 434 3.06 10.79 8.48
CA ALA A 434 3.63 9.53 8.02
C ALA A 434 3.58 9.31 6.49
N ILE A 435 2.92 10.21 5.74
CA ILE A 435 2.95 10.24 4.27
C ILE A 435 3.51 11.56 3.72
N ALA A 436 3.81 12.54 4.59
CA ALA A 436 4.20 13.90 4.21
C ALA A 436 5.41 13.93 3.28
N GLY A 437 6.41 13.07 3.49
CA GLY A 437 7.57 13.01 2.59
C GLY A 437 7.21 12.54 1.18
N VAL A 438 6.25 11.63 1.04
CA VAL A 438 5.74 11.20 -0.28
C VAL A 438 4.92 12.32 -0.91
N ALA A 439 4.08 13.02 -0.14
CA ALA A 439 3.34 14.19 -0.62
C ALA A 439 4.29 15.27 -1.16
N LYS A 440 5.32 15.63 -0.40
CA LYS A 440 6.30 16.63 -0.79
C LYS A 440 7.07 16.23 -2.06
N LEU A 441 7.38 14.96 -2.23
CA LEU A 441 7.97 14.45 -3.48
C LEU A 441 7.05 14.69 -4.69
N PHE A 442 5.74 14.48 -4.55
CA PHE A 442 4.79 14.78 -5.63
C PHE A 442 4.70 16.28 -5.92
N GLU A 443 4.65 17.12 -4.89
CA GLU A 443 4.63 18.59 -5.05
C GLU A 443 5.90 19.07 -5.77
N GLU A 444 7.09 18.59 -5.36
CA GLU A 444 8.37 18.92 -5.99
C GLU A 444 8.44 18.50 -7.47
N PHE A 445 7.82 17.38 -7.84
CA PHE A 445 7.86 16.85 -9.22
C PHE A 445 6.78 17.43 -10.13
N THR A 446 5.64 17.86 -9.59
CA THR A 446 4.46 18.28 -10.38
C THR A 446 4.22 19.78 -10.31
N GLY A 447 4.73 20.46 -9.28
CA GLY A 447 4.40 21.83 -8.94
C GLY A 447 2.96 22.03 -8.47
N ASP A 448 2.16 20.97 -8.33
CA ASP A 448 0.78 21.07 -7.84
C ASP A 448 0.76 21.33 -6.33
N GLU A 449 -0.26 22.03 -5.85
CA GLU A 449 -0.38 22.42 -4.45
C GLU A 449 -1.01 21.28 -3.63
N TYR A 450 -0.29 20.79 -2.63
CA TYR A 450 -0.80 19.81 -1.68
C TYR A 450 -1.71 20.44 -0.62
N VAL A 451 -2.84 19.78 -0.35
CA VAL A 451 -3.92 20.32 0.47
C VAL A 451 -4.52 19.23 1.36
N ALA A 452 -3.97 19.09 2.57
CA ALA A 452 -4.50 18.21 3.62
C ALA A 452 -4.86 16.78 3.13
N GLY A 453 -4.00 16.17 2.31
CA GLY A 453 -4.25 14.84 1.72
C GLY A 453 -4.65 14.86 0.23
N LEU A 454 -5.05 16.01 -0.28
CA LEU A 454 -5.57 16.21 -1.64
C LEU A 454 -4.63 17.08 -2.48
N TRP A 455 -4.90 17.15 -3.78
CA TRP A 455 -4.18 17.98 -4.75
C TRP A 455 -5.11 19.02 -5.34
N LYS A 456 -4.67 20.28 -5.41
CA LYS A 456 -5.52 21.38 -5.87
C LYS A 456 -6.02 21.19 -7.31
N SER A 457 -5.17 20.70 -8.22
CA SER A 457 -5.56 20.50 -9.62
C SER A 457 -6.60 19.38 -9.85
N TYR A 458 -6.75 18.48 -8.88
CA TYR A 458 -7.72 17.38 -8.87
C TYR A 458 -8.65 17.41 -7.65
N PHE A 459 -8.82 18.57 -7.01
CA PHE A 459 -9.51 18.67 -5.72
C PHE A 459 -10.89 18.01 -5.76
N ALA A 460 -11.72 18.37 -6.76
CA ALA A 460 -13.05 17.79 -6.96
C ALA A 460 -13.01 16.27 -7.18
N ALA A 461 -12.07 15.77 -7.97
CA ALA A 461 -11.90 14.33 -8.20
C ALA A 461 -11.56 13.57 -6.93
N MET A 462 -10.74 14.17 -6.07
CA MET A 462 -10.28 13.54 -4.83
C MET A 462 -11.28 13.60 -3.69
N LEU A 463 -12.41 14.29 -3.84
CA LEU A 463 -13.49 14.25 -2.88
C LEU A 463 -14.29 12.93 -2.97
N ASP A 464 -14.06 12.08 -3.97
CA ASP A 464 -14.88 10.89 -4.21
C ASP A 464 -14.53 9.67 -3.33
N TRP A 465 -13.58 9.78 -2.41
CA TRP A 465 -13.17 8.64 -1.58
C TRP A 465 -14.36 8.05 -0.80
N ARG A 466 -14.35 6.75 -0.53
CA ARG A 466 -15.39 6.03 0.22
C ARG A 466 -14.81 5.00 1.17
N VAL A 467 -15.63 4.56 2.12
CA VAL A 467 -15.28 3.56 3.13
C VAL A 467 -16.27 2.39 3.06
N PHE A 468 -15.77 1.16 2.94
CA PHE A 468 -16.59 -0.06 3.00
C PHE A 468 -16.73 -0.60 4.43
N ASP A 469 -15.66 -0.52 5.22
CA ASP A 469 -15.58 -0.99 6.60
C ASP A 469 -15.31 0.21 7.55
N PRO A 470 -16.33 1.05 7.84
CA PRO A 470 -16.15 2.24 8.67
C PRO A 470 -15.81 1.90 10.11
N LYS A 471 -14.92 2.72 10.70
CA LYS A 471 -14.53 2.69 12.12
C LYS A 471 -15.16 3.88 12.83
N SER A 472 -15.17 3.84 14.16
CA SER A 472 -15.54 5.02 14.95
C SER A 472 -14.46 6.09 14.80
N ARG A 473 -14.90 7.34 14.83
CA ARG A 473 -14.07 8.54 14.82
C ARG A 473 -13.21 8.55 16.08
N ASN A 474 -11.96 8.94 15.89
CA ASN A 474 -11.07 9.14 17.01
C ASN A 474 -11.53 10.33 17.88
N PRO A 475 -11.71 10.15 19.20
CA PRO A 475 -12.06 11.25 20.10
C PRO A 475 -10.90 12.24 20.36
N ALA A 476 -9.66 11.93 19.95
CA ALA A 476 -8.44 12.67 20.27
C ALA A 476 -8.28 14.03 19.56
N GLY A 477 -9.35 14.59 18.99
CA GLY A 477 -9.39 15.95 18.44
C GLY A 477 -9.26 16.04 16.92
N TYR A 478 -9.24 17.28 16.42
CA TYR A 478 -9.14 17.60 15.00
C TYR A 478 -7.79 17.16 14.41
N ARG A 479 -7.83 16.51 13.25
CA ARG A 479 -6.64 16.03 12.50
C ARG A 479 -6.58 16.57 11.08
N ALA A 480 -7.71 16.56 10.41
CA ALA A 480 -7.89 16.94 9.02
C ALA A 480 -9.35 17.36 8.80
N PRO A 481 -9.64 18.19 7.78
CA PRO A 481 -11.01 18.59 7.44
C PRO A 481 -11.85 17.38 7.04
N SER A 482 -13.18 17.45 7.19
CA SER A 482 -14.05 16.27 6.98
C SER A 482 -14.04 15.76 5.54
N TRP A 483 -13.74 16.63 4.57
CA TRP A 483 -13.58 16.28 3.17
C TRP A 483 -12.27 15.57 2.83
N SER A 484 -11.29 15.56 3.74
CA SER A 484 -10.05 14.82 3.56
C SER A 484 -10.21 13.36 3.96
N TRP A 485 -9.66 12.45 3.16
CA TRP A 485 -9.55 11.02 3.51
C TRP A 485 -8.73 10.79 4.78
N ALA A 486 -7.88 11.75 5.16
CA ALA A 486 -7.11 11.70 6.39
C ALA A 486 -7.95 12.00 7.63
N SER A 487 -9.23 12.36 7.50
CA SER A 487 -10.13 12.58 8.64
C SER A 487 -10.58 11.27 9.31
N VAL A 488 -10.66 10.16 8.57
CA VAL A 488 -11.11 8.84 9.06
C VAL A 488 -9.94 7.92 9.38
N ASP A 489 -10.16 6.86 10.18
CA ASP A 489 -9.15 5.81 10.47
C ASP A 489 -9.36 4.52 9.67
N SER A 490 -10.42 4.46 8.88
CA SER A 490 -10.69 3.34 8.00
C SER A 490 -9.84 3.39 6.72
N PRO A 491 -9.60 2.23 6.10
CA PRO A 491 -9.18 2.17 4.71
C PRO A 491 -10.14 2.94 3.81
N VAL A 492 -9.60 3.65 2.84
CA VAL A 492 -10.39 4.38 1.84
C VAL A 492 -10.18 3.79 0.45
N TRP A 493 -11.19 3.99 -0.41
CA TRP A 493 -11.17 3.63 -1.83
C TRP A 493 -11.62 4.81 -2.66
N THR A 494 -11.04 5.00 -3.84
CA THR A 494 -11.42 6.04 -4.80
C THR A 494 -12.20 5.43 -5.97
N PHE A 495 -13.05 6.20 -6.65
CA PHE A 495 -13.79 5.68 -7.82
C PHE A 495 -12.94 5.63 -9.11
N GLY A 496 -11.69 6.09 -9.05
CA GLY A 496 -10.88 6.32 -10.24
C GLY A 496 -11.41 7.52 -11.03
N LEU A 497 -10.79 7.84 -12.16
CA LEU A 497 -11.24 8.94 -13.01
C LEU A 497 -11.14 8.53 -14.47
N SER A 498 -12.29 8.43 -15.15
CA SER A 498 -12.27 8.17 -16.59
C SER A 498 -11.93 9.45 -17.37
N ALA A 499 -11.43 9.28 -18.60
CA ALA A 499 -11.10 10.41 -19.46
C ALA A 499 -12.31 11.27 -19.86
N GLY A 500 -13.54 10.73 -19.72
CA GLY A 500 -14.79 11.43 -20.05
C GLY A 500 -15.53 11.97 -18.83
N ALA A 501 -14.94 11.93 -17.63
CA ALA A 501 -15.61 12.40 -16.43
C ALA A 501 -15.86 13.92 -16.46
N GLU A 502 -17.04 14.33 -16.02
CA GLU A 502 -17.45 15.73 -15.91
C GLU A 502 -17.64 16.10 -14.44
N PHE A 503 -16.97 17.15 -13.97
CA PHE A 503 -17.15 17.65 -12.60
C PHE A 503 -18.38 18.56 -12.53
N LEU A 504 -19.21 18.33 -11.52
CA LEU A 504 -20.42 19.12 -11.25
C LEU A 504 -20.19 20.18 -10.17
N VAL A 505 -18.93 20.37 -9.75
CA VAL A 505 -18.49 21.33 -8.75
C VAL A 505 -17.21 22.01 -9.20
N ASP A 506 -17.05 23.28 -8.86
CA ASP A 506 -15.82 24.04 -9.09
C ASP A 506 -15.23 24.53 -7.76
N LEU A 507 -13.91 24.42 -7.61
CA LEU A 507 -13.21 24.97 -6.45
C LEU A 507 -13.04 26.49 -6.60
N ALA A 508 -13.72 27.26 -5.76
CA ALA A 508 -13.65 28.73 -5.77
C ALA A 508 -12.55 29.26 -4.86
N LYS A 509 -12.43 28.73 -3.64
CA LYS A 509 -11.43 29.16 -2.65
C LYS A 509 -11.02 28.02 -1.75
N LEU A 510 -9.78 28.05 -1.29
CA LEU A 510 -9.22 27.04 -0.39
C LEU A 510 -8.41 27.74 0.70
N VAL A 511 -8.66 27.38 1.95
CA VAL A 511 -7.98 27.94 3.13
C VAL A 511 -7.42 26.79 3.95
N ILE A 512 -6.12 26.83 4.26
CA ILE A 512 -5.46 25.87 5.15
C ILE A 512 -4.69 26.65 6.21
N LYS A 513 -4.85 26.24 7.47
CA LYS A 513 -4.08 26.71 8.61
C LYS A 513 -3.26 25.53 9.13
N THR A 514 -1.96 25.70 9.21
CA THR A 514 -1.01 24.70 9.71
C THR A 514 -0.27 25.23 10.93
N ARG A 515 0.20 24.33 11.79
CA ARG A 515 1.02 24.72 12.96
C ARG A 515 2.41 25.19 12.55
N THR A 516 2.94 24.60 11.49
CA THR A 516 4.27 24.88 10.94
C THR A 516 4.13 25.48 9.53
N PRO A 517 5.19 26.09 8.97
CA PRO A 517 5.19 26.54 7.57
C PRO A 517 5.00 25.39 6.56
N ASP A 518 5.23 24.15 6.97
CA ASP A 518 5.01 22.97 6.14
C ASP A 518 3.50 22.67 6.01
N LYS A 519 3.00 22.72 4.77
CA LYS A 519 1.59 22.42 4.43
C LYS A 519 1.30 20.92 4.34
N MET A 520 2.32 20.06 4.34
CA MET A 520 2.18 18.62 4.18
C MET A 520 1.55 17.94 5.39
N SER A 521 1.62 18.58 6.56
CA SER A 521 1.19 17.98 7.83
C SER A 521 0.75 19.04 8.86
N ALA A 522 0.52 18.62 10.11
CA ALA A 522 0.16 19.50 11.23
C ALA A 522 -0.99 20.50 10.97
N ILE A 523 -2.06 20.05 10.31
CA ILE A 523 -3.24 20.86 9.99
C ILE A 523 -3.98 21.27 11.27
N LEU A 524 -4.22 22.57 11.44
CA LEU A 524 -5.01 23.16 12.53
C LEU A 524 -6.46 23.47 12.12
N GLY A 525 -6.68 23.68 10.83
CA GLY A 525 -8.00 23.93 10.26
C GLY A 525 -7.91 24.08 8.75
N ALA A 526 -8.93 23.65 8.02
CA ALA A 526 -9.00 23.85 6.58
C ALA A 526 -10.45 23.93 6.13
N SER A 527 -10.72 24.76 5.12
CA SER A 527 -12.02 24.84 4.47
C SER A 527 -11.87 25.04 2.97
N ALA A 528 -12.84 24.52 2.21
CA ALA A 528 -12.91 24.69 0.77
C ALA A 528 -14.26 25.28 0.39
N MET A 529 -14.25 26.39 -0.33
CA MET A 529 -15.43 26.99 -0.94
C MET A 529 -15.61 26.40 -2.34
N LEU A 530 -16.73 25.72 -2.54
CA LEU A 530 -17.10 25.13 -3.81
C LEU A 530 -18.27 25.91 -4.42
N LYS A 531 -18.25 26.13 -5.73
CA LYS A 531 -19.44 26.45 -6.48
C LYS A 531 -20.12 25.14 -6.84
N ALA A 532 -21.23 24.85 -6.17
CA ALA A 532 -21.87 23.54 -6.25
C ALA A 532 -23.38 23.64 -6.04
N ARG A 533 -24.08 22.56 -6.41
CA ARG A 533 -25.48 22.35 -6.05
C ARG A 533 -25.57 21.48 -4.80
N VAL A 534 -26.33 21.94 -3.81
CA VAL A 534 -26.57 21.19 -2.56
C VAL A 534 -28.06 20.99 -2.43
N ILE A 535 -28.48 19.73 -2.35
CA ILE A 535 -29.88 19.32 -2.43
C ILE A 535 -30.29 18.77 -1.06
N PRO A 536 -31.24 19.40 -0.35
CA PRO A 536 -31.72 18.89 0.92
C PRO A 536 -32.56 17.64 0.72
N VAL A 537 -32.41 16.66 1.61
CA VAL A 537 -33.18 15.42 1.62
C VAL A 537 -33.60 15.02 3.03
N VAL A 538 -34.71 14.31 3.11
CA VAL A 538 -35.18 13.67 4.34
C VAL A 538 -34.93 12.17 4.25
N CYS A 539 -34.31 11.59 5.27
CA CYS A 539 -34.13 10.15 5.33
C CYS A 539 -35.45 9.45 5.66
N GLN A 540 -35.93 8.57 4.78
CA GLN A 540 -37.22 7.90 4.93
C GLN A 540 -37.10 6.49 5.51
N LEU A 541 -36.08 5.74 5.08
CA LEU A 541 -35.85 4.37 5.51
C LEU A 541 -34.36 4.04 5.46
N ILE A 542 -33.85 3.37 6.49
CA ILE A 542 -32.44 2.98 6.56
C ILE A 542 -32.33 1.49 6.88
N ARG A 543 -31.73 0.75 5.95
CA ARG A 543 -31.37 -0.66 6.11
C ARG A 543 -29.98 -0.86 5.52
N MET A 544 -28.96 -0.64 6.34
CA MET A 544 -27.56 -0.68 5.92
C MET A 544 -27.25 -1.91 5.07
N PRO A 545 -26.56 -1.75 3.92
CA PRO A 545 -25.92 -0.51 3.44
C PRO A 545 -26.84 0.41 2.61
N PHE A 546 -28.16 0.21 2.60
CA PHE A 546 -29.10 0.99 1.79
C PHE A 546 -29.85 2.05 2.60
N ALA A 547 -30.11 3.19 1.96
CA ALA A 547 -31.01 4.23 2.45
C ALA A 547 -31.99 4.69 1.36
N THR A 548 -33.18 5.10 1.77
CA THR A 548 -34.17 5.77 0.93
C THR A 548 -34.27 7.22 1.36
N PHE A 549 -34.06 8.13 0.41
CA PHE A 549 -34.14 9.57 0.62
C PHE A 549 -35.34 10.15 -0.12
N GLN A 550 -35.99 11.13 0.50
CA GLN A 550 -36.97 12.00 -0.15
C GLN A 550 -36.28 13.31 -0.55
N ALA A 551 -36.11 13.53 -1.85
CA ALA A 551 -35.66 14.78 -2.44
C ALA A 551 -36.83 15.59 -3.02
N PRO A 552 -36.64 16.89 -3.32
CA PRO A 552 -37.64 17.69 -4.01
C PRO A 552 -38.13 17.09 -5.34
N ALA A 553 -37.27 16.34 -6.04
CA ALA A 553 -37.61 15.68 -7.31
C ALA A 553 -38.28 14.31 -7.14
N GLY A 554 -38.31 13.75 -5.92
CA GLY A 554 -38.90 12.45 -5.64
C GLY A 554 -38.09 11.58 -4.68
N ASN A 555 -38.59 10.39 -4.41
CA ASN A 555 -37.93 9.41 -3.55
C ASN A 555 -36.96 8.55 -4.36
N PHE A 556 -35.80 8.24 -3.79
CA PHE A 556 -34.83 7.34 -4.40
C PHE A 556 -34.15 6.45 -3.35
N LYS A 557 -33.77 5.24 -3.75
CA LYS A 557 -33.01 4.29 -2.93
C LYS A 557 -31.58 4.17 -3.45
N VAL A 558 -30.61 4.21 -2.56
CA VAL A 558 -29.18 4.11 -2.86
C VAL A 558 -28.45 3.27 -1.84
N GLN A 559 -27.35 2.65 -2.26
CA GLN A 559 -26.34 2.16 -1.32
C GLN A 559 -25.50 3.35 -0.83
N ILE A 560 -25.39 3.50 0.48
CA ILE A 560 -24.63 4.57 1.13
C ILE A 560 -23.31 4.03 1.70
N HIS A 561 -22.32 4.91 1.72
CA HIS A 561 -21.00 4.66 2.30
C HIS A 561 -20.69 5.74 3.35
N PRO A 562 -21.15 5.57 4.61
CA PRO A 562 -20.81 6.49 5.69
C PRO A 562 -19.29 6.49 5.96
N ASP A 563 -18.74 7.66 6.27
CA ASP A 563 -17.31 7.81 6.56
C ASP A 563 -16.93 7.17 7.91
N THR A 564 -17.87 7.12 8.87
CA THR A 564 -17.68 6.56 10.22
C THR A 564 -18.94 5.84 10.71
N ILE A 565 -18.81 4.93 11.67
CA ILE A 565 -19.98 4.28 12.31
C ILE A 565 -20.74 5.21 13.26
N ASP A 566 -20.15 6.34 13.64
CA ASP A 566 -20.80 7.33 14.51
C ASP A 566 -21.80 8.19 13.74
N THR A 567 -21.74 8.15 12.41
CA THR A 567 -22.74 8.75 11.54
C THR A 567 -24.04 7.95 11.68
N LYS A 568 -24.82 8.28 12.72
CA LYS A 568 -26.14 7.71 12.95
C LYS A 568 -27.16 8.52 12.17
N PHE A 569 -27.75 7.88 11.18
CA PHE A 569 -28.93 8.39 10.51
C PHE A 569 -30.16 7.73 11.12
N THR A 570 -31.20 8.51 11.39
CA THR A 570 -32.54 8.03 11.75
C THR A 570 -33.58 8.46 10.72
N GLU A 571 -34.69 7.73 10.67
CA GLU A 571 -35.82 8.13 9.83
C GLU A 571 -36.32 9.51 10.29
N GLY A 572 -36.47 10.44 9.35
CA GLY A 572 -36.79 11.84 9.59
C GLY A 572 -35.58 12.78 9.59
N ASP A 573 -34.34 12.27 9.63
CA ASP A 573 -33.15 13.11 9.59
C ASP A 573 -33.07 13.94 8.31
N LYS A 574 -32.72 15.21 8.47
CA LYS A 574 -32.50 16.15 7.37
C LYS A 574 -31.01 16.25 7.10
N ILE A 575 -30.59 15.82 5.92
CA ILE A 575 -29.23 16.01 5.42
C ILE A 575 -29.27 16.70 4.07
N SER A 576 -28.12 16.99 3.50
CA SER A 576 -28.02 17.39 2.10
C SER A 576 -27.11 16.44 1.34
N TYR A 577 -27.26 16.40 0.02
CA TYR A 577 -26.25 15.80 -0.85
C TYR A 577 -25.77 16.77 -1.92
N MET A 578 -24.56 16.55 -2.39
CA MET A 578 -23.91 17.35 -3.42
C MET A 578 -23.42 16.44 -4.55
N PRO A 579 -24.02 16.49 -5.75
CA PRO A 579 -23.50 15.83 -6.93
C PRO A 579 -22.08 16.32 -7.22
N LEU A 580 -21.12 15.39 -7.30
CA LEU A 580 -19.69 15.70 -7.40
C LEU A 580 -19.17 15.58 -8.83
N LYS A 581 -19.40 14.42 -9.45
CA LYS A 581 -18.95 14.13 -10.81
C LYS A 581 -19.90 13.16 -11.50
N LEU A 582 -20.10 13.36 -12.80
CA LEU A 582 -20.65 12.39 -13.73
C LEU A 582 -19.49 11.61 -14.35
N ASP A 583 -19.54 10.29 -14.28
CA ASP A 583 -18.52 9.40 -14.81
C ASP A 583 -19.16 8.15 -15.42
N TYR A 584 -18.36 7.27 -16.02
CA TYR A 584 -18.84 6.13 -16.80
C TYR A 584 -18.14 4.84 -16.42
N GLN A 585 -18.91 3.76 -16.36
CA GLN A 585 -18.41 2.40 -16.26
C GLN A 585 -18.77 1.63 -17.54
N TYR A 586 -17.96 0.63 -17.90
CA TYR A 586 -18.20 -0.18 -19.08
C TYR A 586 -18.91 -1.47 -18.69
N GLY A 587 -20.08 -1.71 -19.29
CA GLY A 587 -20.80 -2.97 -19.12
C GLY A 587 -20.10 -4.14 -19.83
N GLU A 588 -20.60 -5.36 -19.63
CA GLU A 588 -20.01 -6.56 -20.24
C GLU A 588 -20.03 -6.52 -21.79
N SER A 589 -20.97 -5.78 -22.38
CA SER A 589 -21.03 -5.54 -23.84
C SER A 589 -20.27 -4.29 -24.30
N GLY A 590 -19.53 -3.63 -23.41
CA GLY A 590 -18.71 -2.44 -23.72
C GLY A 590 -19.50 -1.14 -23.81
N GLU A 591 -20.79 -1.14 -23.48
CA GLU A 591 -21.62 0.05 -23.37
C GLU A 591 -21.19 0.93 -22.19
N ARG A 592 -21.30 2.25 -22.36
CA ARG A 592 -21.03 3.22 -21.29
C ARG A 592 -22.27 3.39 -20.43
N ILE A 593 -22.16 3.01 -19.17
CA ILE A 593 -23.20 3.17 -18.16
C ILE A 593 -22.84 4.39 -17.32
N PRO A 594 -23.61 5.49 -17.38
CA PRO A 594 -23.33 6.70 -16.60
C PRO A 594 -23.66 6.49 -15.12
N TYR A 595 -22.86 7.10 -14.27
CA TYR A 595 -23.13 7.20 -12.84
C TYR A 595 -22.68 8.56 -12.28
N VAL A 596 -23.34 9.03 -11.22
CA VAL A 596 -22.99 10.26 -10.52
C VAL A 596 -22.59 9.94 -9.08
N VAL A 597 -21.39 10.35 -8.69
CA VAL A 597 -20.96 10.29 -7.29
C VAL A 597 -21.53 11.49 -6.55
N CYS A 598 -22.13 11.26 -5.38
CA CYS A 598 -22.71 12.30 -4.54
C CYS A 598 -22.10 12.27 -3.14
N LEU A 599 -21.75 13.43 -2.59
CA LEU A 599 -21.33 13.56 -1.19
C LEU A 599 -22.54 13.77 -0.30
N MET A 600 -22.55 13.12 0.86
CA MET A 600 -23.53 13.35 1.93
C MET A 600 -23.00 14.41 2.89
N LEU A 601 -23.82 15.40 3.21
CA LEU A 601 -23.42 16.60 3.94
C LEU A 601 -24.39 16.89 5.11
N GLU A 602 -23.81 17.30 6.23
CA GLU A 602 -24.48 17.86 7.40
C GLU A 602 -24.23 19.36 7.46
N GLU A 603 -25.26 20.17 7.66
CA GLU A 603 -25.12 21.62 7.83
C GLU A 603 -24.69 21.96 9.26
N ASN A 604 -23.65 22.77 9.39
CA ASN A 604 -23.16 23.25 10.68
C ASN A 604 -23.96 24.49 11.12
N VAL A 605 -25.04 24.25 11.88
CA VAL A 605 -25.98 25.29 12.34
C VAL A 605 -25.39 26.26 13.37
N GLN A 606 -24.18 25.99 13.90
CA GLN A 606 -23.52 26.85 14.90
C GLN A 606 -22.66 27.98 14.29
N SER A 607 -22.59 28.07 12.95
CA SER A 607 -21.90 29.16 12.25
C SER A 607 -22.63 30.51 12.45
N LEU A 608 -21.96 31.46 13.10
CA LEU A 608 -22.43 32.86 13.23
C LEU A 608 -22.23 33.67 11.93
N GLU A 609 -21.60 33.10 10.90
CA GLU A 609 -21.34 33.74 9.61
C GLU A 609 -22.48 33.45 8.61
N LEU A 610 -22.78 34.43 7.74
CA LEU A 610 -23.84 34.40 6.71
C LEU A 610 -23.70 33.29 5.64
N GLN A 611 -22.78 32.34 5.80
CA GLN A 611 -22.50 31.25 4.86
C GLN A 611 -22.76 29.88 5.51
N SER A 612 -23.54 29.03 4.83
CA SER A 612 -23.80 27.65 5.24
C SER A 612 -22.52 26.83 5.13
N GLN A 613 -21.98 26.42 6.28
CA GLN A 613 -20.87 25.49 6.38
C GLN A 613 -21.38 24.06 6.42
N TYR A 614 -20.71 23.17 5.68
CA TYR A 614 -21.08 21.77 5.58
C TYR A 614 -19.94 20.85 6.02
N ARG A 615 -20.31 19.83 6.78
CA ARG A 615 -19.44 18.71 7.13
C ARG A 615 -19.82 17.51 6.29
N ARG A 616 -18.82 16.82 5.75
CA ARG A 616 -18.99 15.55 5.04
C ARG A 616 -19.33 14.40 6.00
N LEU A 617 -20.29 13.57 5.60
CA LEU A 617 -20.76 12.40 6.34
C LEU A 617 -20.43 11.06 5.65
N GLY A 618 -20.26 11.08 4.33
CA GLY A 618 -20.17 9.89 3.50
C GLY A 618 -20.39 10.21 2.03
N CYS A 619 -20.59 9.18 1.22
CA CYS A 619 -20.98 9.31 -0.17
C CYS A 619 -21.94 8.20 -0.63
N PHE A 620 -22.57 8.39 -1.78
CA PHE A 620 -23.31 7.36 -2.50
C PHE A 620 -23.20 7.57 -4.01
N VAL A 621 -23.68 6.58 -4.78
CA VAL A 621 -23.68 6.64 -6.25
C VAL A 621 -25.10 6.55 -6.78
N LEU A 622 -25.43 7.41 -7.75
CA LEU A 622 -26.63 7.36 -8.55
C LEU A 622 -26.31 6.77 -9.93
N GLY A 623 -26.95 5.67 -10.31
CA GLY A 623 -26.78 5.03 -11.63
C GLY A 623 -28.12 4.56 -12.21
N GLN A 624 -28.11 4.06 -13.46
CA GLN A 624 -29.31 3.59 -14.18
C GLN A 624 -30.10 2.50 -13.44
N GLU A 625 -29.43 1.63 -12.68
CA GLU A 625 -30.07 0.55 -11.91
C GLU A 625 -30.99 1.04 -10.78
N ASN A 626 -30.89 2.31 -10.38
CA ASN A 626 -31.71 2.85 -9.29
C ASN A 626 -33.13 3.24 -9.73
N GLY A 627 -33.48 3.08 -11.01
CA GLY A 627 -34.81 3.41 -11.55
C GLY A 627 -35.12 4.91 -11.59
N ASN A 628 -34.12 5.77 -11.37
CA ASN A 628 -34.28 7.22 -11.26
C ASN A 628 -33.65 7.93 -12.46
N GLU A 629 -34.32 8.97 -12.94
CA GLU A 629 -33.73 9.90 -13.90
C GLU A 629 -32.62 10.71 -13.22
N ILE A 630 -31.35 10.32 -13.46
CA ILE A 630 -30.16 11.04 -12.95
C ILE A 630 -30.25 12.55 -13.27
N SER A 631 -30.86 12.91 -14.41
CA SER A 631 -31.12 14.29 -14.82
C SER A 631 -31.83 15.11 -13.74
N SER A 632 -32.95 14.62 -13.20
CA SER A 632 -33.77 15.38 -12.23
C SER A 632 -33.16 15.45 -10.83
N LEU A 633 -32.40 14.43 -10.43
CA LEU A 633 -31.76 14.35 -9.11
C LEU A 633 -30.42 15.08 -9.03
N CYS A 634 -29.72 15.29 -10.15
CA CYS A 634 -28.37 15.87 -10.15
C CYS A 634 -28.31 17.22 -10.86
N PHE A 635 -29.00 17.39 -11.98
CA PHE A 635 -28.79 18.51 -12.90
C PHE A 635 -29.85 19.61 -12.75
N GLY A 636 -29.43 20.87 -12.85
CA GLY A 636 -30.26 22.06 -12.65
C GLY A 636 -29.41 23.34 -12.75
N SER A 637 -30.04 24.49 -12.96
CA SER A 637 -29.35 25.76 -13.22
C SER A 637 -28.77 26.45 -11.97
N GLU A 638 -29.23 26.10 -10.77
CA GLU A 638 -28.84 26.79 -9.54
C GLU A 638 -27.61 26.17 -8.87
N THR A 639 -26.48 26.88 -8.95
CA THR A 639 -25.28 26.61 -8.14
C THR A 639 -25.07 27.77 -7.17
N ARG A 640 -24.53 27.48 -5.99
CA ARG A 640 -24.19 28.48 -4.97
C ARG A 640 -22.81 28.23 -4.40
N GLU A 641 -22.27 29.19 -3.67
CA GLU A 641 -21.07 29.00 -2.86
C GLU A 641 -21.40 28.16 -1.63
N VAL A 642 -20.60 27.12 -1.41
CA VAL A 642 -20.78 26.11 -0.37
C VAL A 642 -19.43 25.90 0.30
N GLU A 643 -19.35 26.18 1.60
CA GLU A 643 -18.13 25.92 2.35
C GLU A 643 -18.17 24.49 2.93
N ILE A 644 -17.16 23.67 2.61
CA ILE A 644 -16.95 22.36 3.24
C ILE A 644 -15.75 22.44 4.20
N ILE A 645 -15.92 21.91 5.41
CA ILE A 645 -14.95 22.03 6.53
C ILE A 645 -14.39 20.70 7.04
#